data_AF-A0A9P6YBV7-F1
#
_entry.id   AF-A0A9P6YBV7-F1
#
_cell.length_a   1.000
_cell.length_b   1.000
_cell.length_c   1.000
_cell.angle_alpha   90.00
_cell.angle_beta   90.00
_cell.angle_gamma   90.00
#
_symmetry.space_group_name_H-M   'P 1'
#
loop_
_entity.id
_entity.type
_entity.pdbx_description
1 polymer ?
#
loop_
_entity_poly.entity_id
_entity_poly.type
_entity_poly.pdbx_seq_one_letter_code
_entity_poly.pdbx_strand_id
1 'polypeptide(L)'
;MIEVSKESRFFIPNSSGHHINLLNGIDNCSIFDFEASETQSDHKPSDNNDTLDTTSDKRKYVCTESGCSKAFISSGHLARHFRTHTGEKNFPCIFPGCQSRFSRQDNMMQHYKSHMSTRSKKAPTKATNDGKYPKPKLFSHQKIQSNSFNQPLTIDQHLSNYHNDLRIQTTTNQPIKYSIPTPLCNIAASRMLKHMSGLERLPKRLTPAVIDKEKSVQFTFYEHKPLINRRGFNKYPYPFTLLHPNERVKEEKLQNTVESKQIKKTRYESSEASEMGQLRSLIVPRGQIHSLRQLSSFELRSRFLNYFEKQDHVHVKSASLIPQNDKSLLFTNAGMVPFKEYFLKPSTAPFKSATSVQKCMRAGGKHNDLDNVGYTPRHHTFFEMLGNFSFGHYTKAEAIDYAWKFLLNELKLPIHRLRVTVLEGDHEGYELWKKQGLPDDMIVKCGPEDNFWSMGEGEGPCGPCTEIFWNTEDPSLEDPWLEIWNLVFMEKYRDAEGKLSDLPIPCIDTGMGLERMLTVLQNKQNNYQVDQFKILIDGLRDILKARGLKSSESVNPSAHEKIVADHFRAMCFLIGDGVIPSNVGRGYVLRRIIRRALRSAKQLGINESFLSDLYPSLLKSFPPDLYPELSSRASSICSIITNEETSFLATLGRGMSLLENVFSQPDLQNAKTIPPHIAFQLYDTYGFPFDLTLIIAREKGWTVDIKAVEKLQEKQKLAGRESWKSDSIANKTKLSEWRHLNIKPQFTGYDHSLLHQHSKILAVEPSKKGNEIYLAIDPCPFYGLGGGQVPDQGIITLANKSEWQVTDVVQPYEGGIALCIAPINKENAKQDLKFLQEGQLVEAKVDIQRREGVEIHHTATHLLNAGLRKILHSDDIVQAGSTVEPTKLRFDFTYGKPLKPKELSEIENWINDVALRGAKTQVKHMQLMDAVNSGAVAAFTEKYGETVRVIDVPGISKELCGGTHVDDIRKLYPFKILNETSVAAGTRRIEAVAGTSCIKWHRKTYSPIPDALKLLRANETKDMVGKLEKLLQNTKDLQKRIDFMTEKLASAGESVNKPIESKIKDIDVKIHLIDSDLDASFMQKRANILKQKQPESVHVLLNGNTILVSLNGSEIKTETANSVLRQLLKHIKGGGGGQKEMAQGHLAEPVKSEQDIVSKILPAFKKCT
;
A
#
# COMPACT_ATOMS: atom_id res chain seq x y z
N MET A 1 29.98 54.80 -24.30
CA MET A 1 28.77 54.75 -25.13
C MET A 1 28.01 53.48 -24.75
N ILE A 2 26.83 53.51 -24.13
CA ILE A 2 25.98 54.65 -23.75
C ILE A 2 25.74 54.66 -22.23
N GLU A 3 25.55 55.86 -21.68
CA GLU A 3 25.54 56.20 -20.26
C GLU A 3 24.47 57.30 -20.01
N VAL A 4 23.78 57.43 -18.86
CA VAL A 4 23.78 56.68 -17.59
C VAL A 4 22.43 56.86 -16.88
N SER A 5 22.12 56.09 -15.82
CA SER A 5 21.24 56.59 -14.74
C SER A 5 21.80 56.28 -13.34
N LYS A 6 21.77 57.30 -12.48
CA LYS A 6 22.11 57.29 -11.06
C LYS A 6 21.10 58.20 -10.37
N GLU A 7 20.70 57.86 -9.14
CA GLU A 7 20.44 58.76 -7.99
C GLU A 7 19.75 57.94 -6.87
N SER A 8 19.92 58.23 -5.59
CA SER A 8 20.84 59.15 -4.90
C SER A 8 21.21 58.59 -3.51
N ARG A 9 22.29 59.11 -2.89
CA ARG A 9 22.71 58.74 -1.52
C ARG A 9 22.44 59.91 -0.56
N PHE A 10 22.11 59.62 0.69
CA PHE A 10 22.32 60.56 1.81
C PHE A 10 22.76 59.85 3.10
N PHE A 11 23.40 60.62 3.98
CA PHE A 11 24.22 60.28 5.16
C PHE A 11 24.46 61.63 5.88
N ILE A 12 24.65 61.86 7.19
CA ILE A 12 24.64 61.17 8.51
C ILE A 12 24.63 62.34 9.57
N PRO A 13 24.76 62.21 10.91
CA PRO A 13 24.87 61.05 11.83
C PRO A 13 23.95 61.13 13.10
N ASN A 14 24.16 60.22 14.07
CA ASN A 14 23.83 60.33 15.51
C ASN A 14 22.34 60.30 15.93
N SER A 15 21.94 59.80 17.11
CA SER A 15 22.67 59.07 18.18
C SER A 15 21.68 58.28 19.09
N SER A 16 22.21 57.60 20.12
CA SER A 16 21.53 56.72 21.09
C SER A 16 21.13 55.34 20.55
N GLY A 17 21.06 54.35 21.45
CA GLY A 17 20.72 52.97 21.10
C GLY A 17 20.32 52.16 22.34
N HIS A 18 19.64 51.04 22.10
CA HIS A 18 19.29 50.04 23.11
C HIS A 18 19.32 48.64 22.48
N HIS A 19 19.63 47.63 23.29
CA HIS A 19 19.62 46.23 22.88
C HIS A 19 18.18 45.70 22.81
N ILE A 20 17.82 45.04 21.70
CA ILE A 20 16.67 44.13 21.63
C ILE A 20 17.10 42.85 20.92
N ASN A 21 16.77 41.70 21.52
CA ASN A 21 17.06 40.38 20.95
C ASN A 21 16.08 40.03 19.83
N LEU A 22 16.57 39.47 18.73
CA LEU A 22 15.74 38.96 17.63
C LEU A 22 15.79 37.42 17.58
N LEU A 23 14.80 36.77 18.19
CA LEU A 23 14.40 35.40 17.87
C LEU A 23 12.87 35.25 17.98
N ASN A 24 12.30 34.61 16.96
CA ASN A 24 11.00 33.92 16.97
C ASN A 24 9.75 34.75 17.37
N GLY A 25 9.35 35.67 16.49
CA GLY A 25 7.94 36.04 16.36
C GLY A 25 7.19 35.02 15.51
N ILE A 26 6.24 34.30 16.13
CA ILE A 26 5.10 33.70 15.42
C ILE A 26 4.03 34.78 15.36
N ASP A 27 3.26 34.86 14.28
CA ASP A 27 1.96 35.53 14.35
C ASP A 27 0.86 34.79 13.59
N ASN A 28 -0.35 34.84 14.15
CA ASN A 28 -1.57 34.35 13.52
C ASN A 28 -2.32 35.56 12.94
N CYS A 29 -2.82 35.46 11.71
CA CYS A 29 -3.84 36.39 11.23
C CYS A 29 -5.23 35.75 11.33
N SER A 30 -6.07 36.32 12.19
CA SER A 30 -7.51 36.09 12.25
C SER A 30 -8.20 37.38 12.65
N ILE A 31 -9.44 37.58 12.18
CA ILE A 31 -10.33 38.76 12.35
C ILE A 31 -10.20 39.79 11.22
N PHE A 32 -11.28 39.92 10.46
CA PHE A 32 -12.03 41.17 10.34
C PHE A 32 -13.53 40.82 10.38
N ASP A 33 -14.28 41.51 11.24
CA ASP A 33 -15.71 41.30 11.46
C ASP A 33 -16.57 42.12 10.48
N PHE A 34 -17.90 41.89 10.48
CA PHE A 34 -18.86 42.96 10.19
C PHE A 34 -20.15 42.83 11.02
N GLU A 35 -20.21 43.68 12.04
CA GLU A 35 -21.37 44.43 12.60
C GLU A 35 -22.77 43.80 12.72
N ALA A 36 -23.30 43.86 13.95
CA ALA A 36 -24.68 44.27 14.25
C ALA A 36 -24.72 44.89 15.67
N SER A 37 -25.40 46.03 15.85
CA SER A 37 -25.23 46.89 17.04
C SER A 37 -26.52 47.18 17.84
N GLU A 38 -26.43 46.98 19.16
CA GLU A 38 -27.23 47.64 20.24
C GLU A 38 -28.77 47.38 20.25
N THR A 39 -29.57 47.69 21.30
CA THR A 39 -29.46 48.66 22.43
C THR A 39 -30.10 48.20 23.75
N GLN A 40 -29.49 48.54 24.92
CA GLN A 40 -30.11 49.03 26.20
C GLN A 40 -31.17 48.15 26.96
N SER A 41 -31.52 48.29 28.26
CA SER A 41 -30.94 48.79 29.55
C SER A 41 -32.04 48.67 30.67
N ASP A 42 -31.90 48.64 32.01
CA ASP A 42 -30.79 48.49 32.97
C ASP A 42 -31.30 48.20 34.43
N HIS A 43 -30.38 48.18 35.43
CA HIS A 43 -30.49 48.43 36.89
C HIS A 43 -31.61 47.78 37.77
N LYS A 44 -31.19 46.80 38.61
CA LYS A 44 -31.16 46.77 40.11
C LYS A 44 -32.35 47.27 41.00
N PRO A 45 -32.45 46.89 42.31
CA PRO A 45 -31.71 45.86 43.10
C PRO A 45 -32.60 44.95 44.02
N SER A 46 -31.97 43.98 44.73
CA SER A 46 -32.38 43.42 46.06
C SER A 46 -33.72 42.63 46.16
N ASP A 47 -34.11 41.84 47.18
CA ASP A 47 -33.50 41.13 48.35
C ASP A 47 -34.60 40.15 48.92
N ASN A 48 -34.42 39.12 49.78
CA ASN A 48 -33.29 38.33 50.35
C ASN A 48 -33.87 36.97 50.89
N ASN A 49 -33.16 36.27 51.80
CA ASN A 49 -33.55 35.10 52.64
C ASN A 49 -33.81 33.73 51.97
N ASP A 50 -32.82 32.83 52.10
CA ASP A 50 -32.88 31.45 52.63
C ASP A 50 -34.05 30.49 52.29
N THR A 51 -33.85 29.23 51.88
CA THR A 51 -32.63 28.38 51.78
C THR A 51 -32.77 27.23 50.76
N LEU A 52 -31.63 26.66 50.32
CA LEU A 52 -31.45 25.30 49.74
C LEU A 52 -32.20 24.88 48.44
N ASP A 53 -31.57 25.11 47.28
CA ASP A 53 -31.02 24.05 46.38
C ASP A 53 -30.27 24.71 45.19
N THR A 54 -29.12 24.18 44.76
CA THR A 54 -28.21 24.89 43.81
C THR A 54 -27.50 24.01 42.77
N THR A 55 -28.22 23.61 41.71
CA THR A 55 -27.60 23.11 40.45
C THR A 55 -28.27 23.66 39.18
N SER A 56 -28.26 24.99 39.01
CA SER A 56 -28.99 25.70 37.92
C SER A 56 -28.10 26.58 37.03
N ASP A 57 -27.22 25.98 36.23
CA ASP A 57 -26.59 26.65 35.08
C ASP A 57 -26.51 25.73 33.83
N LYS A 58 -26.40 26.33 32.63
CA LYS A 58 -26.24 25.72 31.29
C LYS A 58 -27.50 25.14 30.63
N ARG A 59 -28.59 25.91 30.54
CA ARG A 59 -29.67 25.68 29.53
C ARG A 59 -29.43 26.53 28.27
N LYS A 60 -28.41 26.17 27.47
CA LYS A 60 -27.90 26.99 26.36
C LYS A 60 -28.76 27.05 25.08
N TYR A 61 -29.81 26.25 24.95
CA TYR A 61 -30.56 26.10 23.69
C TYR A 61 -32.04 26.46 23.86
N VAL A 62 -32.42 27.67 23.48
CA VAL A 62 -33.79 28.22 23.65
C VAL A 62 -34.63 27.96 22.39
N CYS A 63 -35.93 27.75 22.56
CA CYS A 63 -36.88 27.67 21.46
C CYS A 63 -37.17 29.06 20.87
N THR A 64 -37.15 29.17 19.54
CA THR A 64 -37.37 30.42 18.81
C THR A 64 -38.79 30.57 18.25
N GLU A 65 -39.64 29.55 18.40
CA GLU A 65 -41.04 29.62 17.96
C GLU A 65 -41.87 30.58 18.82
N SER A 66 -42.72 31.35 18.13
CA SER A 66 -43.50 32.42 18.75
C SER A 66 -44.43 31.86 19.83
N GLY A 67 -44.36 32.43 21.04
CA GLY A 67 -45.12 31.98 22.19
C GLY A 67 -44.54 30.77 22.95
N CYS A 68 -43.35 30.25 22.63
CA CYS A 68 -42.77 29.11 23.36
C CYS A 68 -41.46 29.39 24.11
N SER A 69 -41.59 29.66 25.42
CA SER A 69 -40.49 30.02 26.34
C SER A 69 -39.60 28.86 26.83
N LYS A 70 -39.48 27.75 26.10
CA LYS A 70 -38.77 26.54 26.57
C LYS A 70 -37.28 26.53 26.19
N ALA A 71 -36.41 26.29 27.18
CA ALA A 71 -34.96 26.22 27.03
C ALA A 71 -34.37 24.88 27.51
N PHE A 72 -33.30 24.42 26.84
CA PHE A 72 -32.75 23.07 26.96
C PHE A 72 -31.22 23.08 27.12
N ILE A 73 -30.70 21.99 27.70
CA ILE A 73 -29.26 21.78 27.97
C ILE A 73 -28.49 21.38 26.69
N SER A 74 -29.16 20.80 25.70
CA SER A 74 -28.55 20.35 24.43
C SER A 74 -29.40 20.68 23.20
N SER A 75 -28.73 20.89 22.06
CA SER A 75 -29.36 21.12 20.76
C SER A 75 -30.27 19.97 20.32
N GLY A 76 -29.90 18.72 20.62
CA GLY A 76 -30.74 17.55 20.36
C GLY A 76 -32.06 17.55 21.16
N HIS A 77 -32.07 18.13 22.37
CA HIS A 77 -33.30 18.32 23.14
C HIS A 77 -34.16 19.47 22.59
N LEU A 78 -33.56 20.56 22.11
CA LEU A 78 -34.26 21.62 21.40
C LEU A 78 -34.88 21.10 20.08
N ALA A 79 -34.12 20.38 19.25
CA ALA A 79 -34.61 19.79 18.00
C ALA A 79 -35.74 18.76 18.22
N ARG A 80 -35.69 18.01 19.32
CA ARG A 80 -36.82 17.13 19.74
C ARG A 80 -38.05 17.93 20.17
N HIS A 81 -37.87 19.10 20.78
CA HIS A 81 -38.97 19.99 21.13
C HIS A 81 -39.58 20.70 19.91
N PHE A 82 -38.78 21.18 18.96
CA PHE A 82 -39.27 21.93 17.79
C PHE A 82 -40.36 21.18 17.00
N ARG A 83 -40.30 19.84 16.97
CA ARG A 83 -41.32 18.95 16.40
C ARG A 83 -42.69 18.97 17.10
N THR A 84 -42.82 19.59 18.28
CA THR A 84 -44.14 19.87 18.87
C THR A 84 -44.83 21.07 18.20
N HIS A 85 -44.07 21.93 17.54
CA HIS A 85 -44.57 23.09 16.80
C HIS A 85 -44.84 22.75 15.34
N THR A 86 -43.93 22.06 14.65
CA THR A 86 -44.17 21.59 13.26
C THR A 86 -45.17 20.42 13.16
N GLY A 87 -45.56 19.82 14.29
CA GLY A 87 -46.53 18.73 14.35
C GLY A 87 -46.07 17.39 13.75
N GLU A 88 -44.83 17.31 13.27
CA GLU A 88 -44.26 16.19 12.51
C GLU A 88 -44.32 14.84 13.24
N LYS A 89 -45.03 13.88 12.63
CA LYS A 89 -45.19 12.50 13.14
C LYS A 89 -44.44 11.51 12.25
N ASN A 90 -43.12 11.64 12.25
CA ASN A 90 -42.24 10.98 11.28
C ASN A 90 -42.02 9.49 11.57
N PHE A 91 -42.40 8.99 12.75
CA PHE A 91 -42.27 7.58 13.14
C PHE A 91 -43.63 6.86 13.06
N PRO A 92 -43.95 6.14 11.97
CA PRO A 92 -45.12 5.27 11.91
C PRO A 92 -44.94 4.05 12.81
N CYS A 93 -46.06 3.48 13.28
CA CYS A 93 -46.07 2.17 13.91
C CYS A 93 -45.61 1.10 12.90
N ILE A 94 -44.68 0.24 13.32
CA ILE A 94 -44.15 -0.86 12.49
C ILE A 94 -44.99 -2.16 12.60
N PHE A 95 -46.22 -2.08 13.14
CA PHE A 95 -47.14 -3.23 13.19
C PHE A 95 -48.02 -3.26 11.93
N PRO A 96 -48.08 -4.38 11.17
CA PRO A 96 -48.87 -4.47 9.95
C PRO A 96 -50.33 -4.04 10.12
N GLY A 97 -50.79 -3.11 9.28
CA GLY A 97 -52.14 -2.54 9.32
C GLY A 97 -52.36 -1.42 10.36
N CYS A 98 -51.39 -1.11 11.23
CA CYS A 98 -51.51 -0.02 12.20
C CYS A 98 -51.10 1.34 11.59
N GLN A 99 -52.04 2.27 11.47
CA GLN A 99 -51.79 3.60 10.86
C GLN A 99 -51.33 4.68 11.87
N SER A 100 -51.12 4.34 13.14
CA SER A 100 -50.68 5.30 14.17
C SER A 100 -49.28 5.85 13.88
N ARG A 101 -49.10 7.17 14.01
CA ARG A 101 -47.80 7.85 13.80
C ARG A 101 -47.44 8.76 14.98
N PHE A 102 -46.15 8.89 15.25
CA PHE A 102 -45.60 9.55 16.44
C PHE A 102 -44.45 10.50 16.08
N SER A 103 -44.26 11.56 16.86
CA SER A 103 -43.16 12.54 16.70
C SER A 103 -41.84 12.09 17.34
N ARG A 104 -41.86 10.98 18.10
CA ARG A 104 -40.69 10.34 18.71
C ARG A 104 -40.73 8.82 18.53
N GLN A 105 -39.56 8.22 18.33
CA GLN A 105 -39.39 6.78 18.10
C GLN A 105 -39.64 5.94 19.36
N ASP A 106 -39.35 6.46 20.55
CA ASP A 106 -39.61 5.79 21.83
C ASP A 106 -41.12 5.63 22.10
N ASN A 107 -41.90 6.70 21.89
CA ASN A 107 -43.36 6.64 21.96
C ASN A 107 -43.94 5.67 20.91
N MET A 108 -43.38 5.63 19.70
CA MET A 108 -43.75 4.65 18.66
C MET A 108 -43.47 3.22 19.13
N MET A 109 -42.28 2.97 19.69
CA MET A 109 -41.88 1.64 20.19
C MET A 109 -42.70 1.20 21.41
N GLN A 110 -43.11 2.13 22.28
CA GLN A 110 -44.01 1.85 23.40
C GLN A 110 -45.43 1.50 22.91
N HIS A 111 -45.92 2.17 21.86
CA HIS A 111 -47.16 1.78 21.18
C HIS A 111 -47.02 0.45 20.42
N TYR A 112 -45.88 0.18 19.77
CA TYR A 112 -45.63 -1.10 19.09
C TYR A 112 -45.74 -2.28 20.07
N LYS A 113 -45.17 -2.12 21.28
CA LYS A 113 -45.30 -3.07 22.38
C LYS A 113 -46.75 -3.31 22.84
N SER A 114 -47.71 -2.41 22.59
CA SER A 114 -49.12 -2.70 22.92
C SER A 114 -49.75 -3.75 21.99
N HIS A 115 -49.29 -3.86 20.74
CA HIS A 115 -49.71 -4.94 19.82
C HIS A 115 -49.08 -6.31 20.16
N MET A 116 -48.03 -6.32 20.98
CA MET A 116 -47.34 -7.54 21.45
C MET A 116 -47.92 -8.09 22.77
N SER A 117 -48.97 -7.45 23.32
CA SER A 117 -49.61 -7.88 24.57
C SER A 117 -50.84 -8.76 24.33
N THR A 118 -50.82 -9.99 24.83
CA THR A 118 -51.93 -10.95 24.71
C THR A 118 -53.09 -10.71 25.71
N ARG A 119 -53.07 -9.60 26.46
CA ARG A 119 -54.14 -9.21 27.41
C ARG A 119 -54.71 -7.80 27.17
N SER A 120 -55.60 -7.67 26.18
CA SER A 120 -56.94 -7.07 26.42
C SER A 120 -57.87 -7.21 25.20
N LYS A 121 -58.82 -8.14 25.25
CA LYS A 121 -60.04 -8.10 24.41
C LYS A 121 -61.16 -7.43 25.22
N LYS A 122 -61.28 -6.10 25.18
CA LYS A 122 -62.47 -5.36 25.65
C LYS A 122 -62.77 -4.13 24.79
N ALA A 123 -63.86 -4.21 24.04
CA ALA A 123 -64.83 -3.11 23.89
C ALA A 123 -65.74 -3.11 25.15
N PRO A 124 -66.57 -2.08 25.47
CA PRO A 124 -67.20 -1.14 24.52
C PRO A 124 -67.41 0.32 25.03
N THR A 125 -68.34 1.03 24.35
CA THR A 125 -69.19 2.17 24.78
C THR A 125 -68.63 3.60 24.98
N LYS A 126 -68.93 4.44 23.98
CA LYS A 126 -69.47 5.83 23.98
C LYS A 126 -69.10 6.82 25.12
N ALA A 127 -68.40 7.88 24.72
CA ALA A 127 -68.54 9.29 25.17
C ALA A 127 -68.11 10.23 24.02
N THR A 128 -68.16 11.57 24.17
CA THR A 128 -69.28 12.40 23.67
C THR A 128 -68.80 13.78 23.20
N ASN A 129 -69.39 14.30 22.10
CA ASN A 129 -69.32 15.67 21.57
C ASN A 129 -67.91 16.20 21.15
N ASP A 130 -67.74 17.07 20.13
CA ASP A 130 -68.68 17.69 19.18
C ASP A 130 -68.09 17.80 17.75
N GLY A 131 -68.92 18.21 16.76
CA GLY A 131 -68.61 18.20 15.30
C GLY A 131 -67.54 19.20 14.79
N LYS A 132 -67.26 19.29 13.48
CA LYS A 132 -68.16 19.10 12.31
C LYS A 132 -67.40 18.83 10.99
N TYR A 133 -68.14 18.32 9.98
CA TYR A 133 -67.85 18.25 8.53
C TYR A 133 -66.90 17.14 7.98
N PRO A 134 -67.06 16.71 6.70
CA PRO A 134 -67.28 15.27 6.43
C PRO A 134 -66.25 14.54 5.54
N LYS A 135 -66.39 13.20 5.48
CA LYS A 135 -65.74 12.30 4.51
C LYS A 135 -66.63 11.95 3.32
N PRO A 136 -66.03 11.79 2.12
CA PRO A 136 -66.35 10.71 1.19
C PRO A 136 -65.07 9.96 0.74
N LYS A 137 -65.10 8.78 0.13
CA LYS A 137 -66.02 7.62 0.13
C LYS A 137 -65.15 6.39 -0.21
N LEU A 138 -65.48 5.20 0.29
CA LEU A 138 -64.77 3.95 -0.05
C LEU A 138 -65.33 3.33 -1.34
N PHE A 139 -64.51 2.53 -2.03
CA PHE A 139 -64.96 1.53 -3.01
C PHE A 139 -64.31 0.16 -2.77
N SER A 140 -65.06 -0.88 -3.13
CA SER A 140 -64.79 -2.32 -3.20
C SER A 140 -63.31 -2.73 -3.42
N HIS A 141 -62.73 -3.60 -2.59
CA HIS A 141 -62.93 -5.08 -2.56
C HIS A 141 -62.47 -5.83 -3.83
N GLN A 142 -61.46 -6.69 -3.69
CA GLN A 142 -61.70 -8.14 -3.50
C GLN A 142 -60.46 -8.84 -2.88
N LYS A 143 -60.59 -10.13 -2.54
CA LYS A 143 -59.54 -10.97 -1.93
C LYS A 143 -59.18 -12.13 -2.86
N ILE A 144 -57.92 -12.56 -2.84
CA ILE A 144 -57.55 -13.97 -3.06
C ILE A 144 -56.65 -14.40 -1.88
N GLN A 145 -56.78 -15.64 -1.43
CA GLN A 145 -55.97 -16.22 -0.35
C GLN A 145 -54.72 -16.91 -0.94
N SER A 146 -53.62 -16.91 -0.19
CA SER A 146 -52.61 -17.96 -0.25
C SER A 146 -52.20 -18.35 1.17
N ASN A 147 -51.66 -19.55 1.34
CA ASN A 147 -51.68 -20.25 2.63
C ASN A 147 -50.54 -19.85 3.57
N SER A 148 -50.80 -20.05 4.86
CA SER A 148 -49.82 -19.96 5.93
C SER A 148 -48.83 -21.11 5.88
N PHE A 149 -47.53 -20.81 5.73
CA PHE A 149 -46.45 -21.41 6.51
C PHE A 149 -45.19 -20.54 6.42
N ASN A 150 -45.01 -19.67 7.41
CA ASN A 150 -43.74 -19.01 7.74
C ASN A 150 -43.80 -18.50 9.18
N GLN A 151 -42.67 -18.52 9.89
CA GLN A 151 -42.58 -17.96 11.24
C GLN A 151 -42.64 -16.42 11.20
N PRO A 152 -43.16 -15.76 12.25
CA PRO A 152 -43.15 -14.31 12.33
C PRO A 152 -41.70 -13.78 12.38
N LEU A 153 -41.40 -12.80 11.53
CA LEU A 153 -40.08 -12.18 11.46
C LEU A 153 -39.68 -11.52 12.79
N THR A 154 -38.38 -11.56 13.10
CA THR A 154 -37.82 -10.88 14.27
C THR A 154 -37.87 -9.35 14.09
N ILE A 155 -37.74 -8.61 15.20
CA ILE A 155 -37.73 -7.14 15.20
C ILE A 155 -36.63 -6.60 14.28
N ASP A 156 -35.44 -7.21 14.29
CA ASP A 156 -34.32 -6.79 13.43
C ASP A 156 -34.58 -7.07 11.94
N GLN A 157 -35.25 -8.17 11.62
CA GLN A 157 -35.69 -8.48 10.24
C GLN A 157 -36.73 -7.47 9.74
N HIS A 158 -37.69 -7.06 10.59
CA HIS A 158 -38.67 -6.01 10.24
C HIS A 158 -38.01 -4.63 10.08
N LEU A 159 -37.05 -4.27 10.93
CA LEU A 159 -36.29 -3.02 10.82
C LEU A 159 -35.41 -3.00 9.57
N SER A 160 -34.77 -4.13 9.21
CA SER A 160 -33.98 -4.27 7.99
C SER A 160 -34.83 -4.02 6.73
N ASN A 161 -36.00 -4.65 6.65
CA ASN A 161 -36.90 -4.48 5.50
C ASN A 161 -37.43 -3.04 5.39
N TYR A 162 -37.81 -2.40 6.50
CA TYR A 162 -38.24 -0.99 6.50
C TYR A 162 -37.16 -0.02 5.96
N HIS A 163 -35.88 -0.32 6.20
CA HIS A 163 -34.77 0.46 5.65
C HIS A 163 -34.49 0.19 4.16
N ASN A 164 -34.95 -0.94 3.61
CA ASN A 164 -34.87 -1.24 2.18
C ASN A 164 -36.01 -0.58 1.40
N ASP A 165 -37.26 -0.63 1.88
CA ASP A 165 -38.41 -0.01 1.20
C ASP A 165 -38.24 1.52 1.04
N LEU A 166 -37.64 2.18 2.05
CA LEU A 166 -37.31 3.61 2.00
C LEU A 166 -36.27 3.99 0.92
N ARG A 167 -35.54 3.03 0.34
CA ARG A 167 -34.63 3.29 -0.80
C ARG A 167 -35.33 3.27 -2.15
N ILE A 168 -36.49 2.63 -2.26
CA ILE A 168 -37.16 2.36 -3.54
C ILE A 168 -38.00 3.56 -4.02
N GLN A 169 -38.45 4.44 -3.12
CA GLN A 169 -39.42 5.50 -3.43
C GLN A 169 -38.84 6.83 -3.97
N THR A 170 -37.59 6.87 -4.45
CA THR A 170 -36.93 8.15 -4.86
C THR A 170 -36.57 8.29 -6.34
N THR A 171 -36.95 7.33 -7.21
CA THR A 171 -36.65 7.40 -8.66
C THR A 171 -37.86 7.07 -9.55
N THR A 172 -38.86 7.95 -9.58
CA THR A 172 -39.88 7.97 -10.64
C THR A 172 -40.17 9.40 -11.11
N ASN A 173 -39.82 9.70 -12.36
CA ASN A 173 -40.39 10.82 -13.12
C ASN A 173 -40.33 10.47 -14.61
N GLN A 174 -41.44 10.69 -15.34
CA GLN A 174 -41.61 10.26 -16.73
C GLN A 174 -41.42 11.43 -17.73
N PRO A 175 -41.12 11.12 -19.02
CA PRO A 175 -40.84 12.13 -20.05
C PRO A 175 -42.11 12.66 -20.76
N ILE A 176 -41.94 13.76 -21.49
CA ILE A 176 -42.94 14.32 -22.43
C ILE A 176 -42.34 14.33 -23.86
N LYS A 177 -43.17 14.03 -24.87
CA LYS A 177 -42.83 13.89 -26.31
C LYS A 177 -42.91 15.27 -27.01
N TYR A 178 -42.48 15.54 -28.26
CA TYR A 178 -42.49 14.84 -29.57
C TYR A 178 -41.42 15.48 -30.52
N SER A 179 -41.36 15.22 -31.84
CA SER A 179 -40.91 14.02 -32.60
C SER A 179 -40.98 14.27 -34.13
N ILE A 180 -40.37 13.43 -34.99
CA ILE A 180 -40.58 13.33 -36.48
C ILE A 180 -39.90 14.46 -37.32
N PRO A 181 -39.44 14.26 -38.59
CA PRO A 181 -39.12 13.05 -39.40
C PRO A 181 -37.66 12.98 -39.95
N THR A 182 -37.30 11.87 -40.62
CA THR A 182 -36.25 11.80 -41.66
C THR A 182 -36.86 11.99 -43.06
N PRO A 183 -36.06 12.30 -44.12
CA PRO A 183 -35.98 11.32 -45.22
C PRO A 183 -34.67 11.29 -46.06
N LEU A 184 -34.45 10.14 -46.73
CA LEU A 184 -33.81 9.96 -48.06
C LEU A 184 -32.32 10.37 -48.28
N CYS A 185 -31.41 9.43 -48.59
CA CYS A 185 -31.02 8.90 -49.94
C CYS A 185 -29.96 9.77 -50.68
N ASN A 186 -29.07 9.29 -51.57
CA ASN A 186 -28.77 7.95 -52.12
C ASN A 186 -27.37 7.94 -52.79
N ILE A 187 -26.87 6.79 -53.30
CA ILE A 187 -25.81 6.62 -54.34
C ILE A 187 -24.38 7.10 -53.93
N ALA A 188 -23.26 6.36 -53.94
CA ALA A 188 -22.68 5.21 -54.68
C ALA A 188 -21.58 5.60 -55.71
N ALA A 189 -20.66 4.65 -56.01
CA ALA A 189 -19.49 4.74 -56.92
C ALA A 189 -18.30 5.63 -56.44
N SER A 190 -17.02 5.41 -56.82
CA SER A 190 -16.38 4.21 -57.42
C SER A 190 -14.83 4.20 -57.30
N ARG A 191 -14.27 3.01 -57.00
CA ARG A 191 -13.11 2.33 -57.63
C ARG A 191 -11.89 3.11 -58.22
N MET A 192 -10.70 2.55 -57.91
CA MET A 192 -9.50 2.37 -58.78
C MET A 192 -8.67 3.64 -59.14
N LEU A 193 -7.37 3.61 -59.50
CA LEU A 193 -6.23 2.65 -59.38
C LEU A 193 -4.92 3.36 -59.82
N LYS A 194 -3.74 2.81 -59.44
CA LYS A 194 -2.44 2.89 -60.18
C LYS A 194 -1.77 4.29 -60.33
N HIS A 195 -0.49 4.48 -60.72
CA HIS A 195 0.73 3.63 -60.79
C HIS A 195 1.98 4.55 -60.96
N MET A 196 3.16 4.13 -60.46
CA MET A 196 4.51 4.32 -61.08
C MET A 196 5.03 5.77 -61.35
N SER A 197 6.31 6.05 -61.69
CA SER A 197 7.61 5.31 -61.63
C SER A 197 8.81 6.26 -61.85
N GLY A 198 10.00 5.88 -61.39
CA GLY A 198 11.31 6.42 -61.83
C GLY A 198 12.43 5.91 -60.89
N LEU A 199 13.39 5.05 -61.30
CA LEU A 199 14.52 5.25 -62.24
C LEU A 199 15.63 6.17 -61.65
N GLU A 200 16.92 5.81 -61.62
CA GLU A 200 17.64 4.59 -62.04
C GLU A 200 19.09 4.59 -61.48
N ARG A 201 19.80 3.43 -61.56
CA ARG A 201 21.26 3.22 -61.73
C ARG A 201 22.10 2.53 -60.62
N LEU A 202 22.52 1.32 -60.98
CA LEU A 202 23.69 0.52 -60.55
C LEU A 202 25.02 1.15 -61.12
N PRO A 203 26.27 0.68 -60.81
CA PRO A 203 26.62 -0.74 -60.56
C PRO A 203 27.87 -1.14 -59.71
N LYS A 204 27.98 -2.46 -59.41
CA LYS A 204 29.22 -3.30 -59.34
C LYS A 204 30.32 -2.93 -58.31
N ARG A 205 31.18 -3.83 -57.80
CA ARG A 205 31.24 -5.31 -57.61
C ARG A 205 32.53 -5.57 -56.79
N LEU A 206 32.55 -6.49 -55.81
CA LEU A 206 33.69 -7.41 -55.53
C LEU A 206 33.47 -8.28 -54.27
N THR A 207 34.00 -9.51 -54.34
CA THR A 207 34.10 -10.60 -53.34
C THR A 207 35.26 -11.53 -53.82
N PRO A 208 35.59 -12.67 -53.17
CA PRO A 208 35.98 -12.89 -51.77
C PRO A 208 37.31 -13.68 -51.63
N ALA A 209 37.81 -13.85 -50.39
CA ALA A 209 38.70 -14.95 -49.96
C ALA A 209 38.53 -15.13 -48.43
N VAL A 210 38.32 -16.29 -47.79
CA VAL A 210 38.82 -17.68 -47.95
C VAL A 210 40.25 -17.89 -47.44
N ILE A 211 40.35 -18.60 -46.30
CA ILE A 211 41.27 -19.73 -46.04
C ILE A 211 40.75 -20.48 -44.80
N ASP A 212 40.90 -21.81 -44.80
CA ASP A 212 40.59 -22.73 -43.70
C ASP A 212 41.77 -23.71 -43.56
N LYS A 213 42.15 -24.09 -42.32
CA LYS A 213 43.05 -25.23 -42.02
C LYS A 213 43.21 -25.54 -40.53
N GLU A 214 43.48 -26.81 -40.25
CA GLU A 214 43.56 -27.44 -38.93
C GLU A 214 44.98 -27.48 -38.29
N LYS A 215 45.04 -28.10 -37.09
CA LYS A 215 46.13 -28.92 -36.50
C LYS A 215 47.27 -28.25 -35.69
N SER A 216 47.06 -28.28 -34.37
CA SER A 216 47.89 -28.94 -33.32
C SER A 216 49.42 -29.03 -33.41
N VAL A 217 50.11 -28.73 -32.29
CA VAL A 217 51.15 -29.59 -31.62
C VAL A 217 51.51 -29.01 -30.22
N GLN A 218 52.14 -29.82 -29.34
CA GLN A 218 52.52 -29.49 -27.94
C GLN A 218 54.07 -29.36 -27.74
N PHE A 219 54.49 -29.15 -26.47
CA PHE A 219 55.86 -29.25 -25.91
C PHE A 219 56.78 -28.03 -26.12
N THR A 220 57.83 -27.74 -25.32
CA THR A 220 58.59 -28.46 -24.25
C THR A 220 59.25 -27.39 -23.34
N PHE A 221 59.65 -27.53 -22.05
CA PHE A 221 59.56 -28.56 -21.00
C PHE A 221 59.96 -27.93 -19.61
N TYR A 222 60.53 -28.71 -18.68
CA TYR A 222 61.29 -28.33 -17.45
C TYR A 222 60.47 -27.85 -16.21
N GLU A 223 60.87 -28.10 -14.94
CA GLU A 223 61.65 -29.21 -14.32
C GLU A 223 61.53 -29.14 -12.75
N HIS A 224 62.24 -30.03 -12.05
CA HIS A 224 62.67 -30.04 -10.63
C HIS A 224 61.69 -30.54 -9.56
N LYS A 225 61.91 -31.80 -9.18
CA LYS A 225 62.00 -32.28 -7.77
C LYS A 225 63.50 -32.22 -7.34
N PRO A 226 64.00 -32.65 -6.14
CA PRO A 226 63.33 -33.39 -5.03
C PRO A 226 63.80 -33.01 -3.58
N LEU A 227 63.40 -33.82 -2.56
CA LEU A 227 64.02 -34.00 -1.21
C LEU A 227 63.77 -32.86 -0.15
N ILE A 228 63.79 -33.04 1.20
CA ILE A 228 63.76 -34.22 2.11
C ILE A 228 63.38 -33.84 3.59
N ASN A 229 62.73 -34.75 4.35
CA ASN A 229 62.65 -34.85 5.85
C ASN A 229 61.93 -33.72 6.67
N ARG A 230 61.48 -33.91 7.93
CA ARG A 230 61.63 -35.05 8.92
C ARG A 230 60.50 -35.12 9.99
N ARG A 231 60.08 -36.37 10.34
CA ARG A 231 59.47 -36.86 11.63
C ARG A 231 58.09 -36.31 12.09
N GLY A 232 57.21 -37.13 12.70
CA GLY A 232 57.21 -38.61 12.83
C GLY A 232 56.25 -39.21 13.90
N PHE A 233 56.09 -40.55 13.88
CA PHE A 233 55.39 -41.45 14.85
C PHE A 233 53.83 -41.41 14.87
N ASN A 234 53.08 -42.51 15.08
CA ASN A 234 53.42 -43.94 15.31
C ASN A 234 52.26 -44.92 14.91
N LYS A 235 52.64 -46.13 14.43
CA LYS A 235 51.97 -47.49 14.34
C LYS A 235 50.42 -47.64 14.35
N TYR A 236 49.74 -48.45 13.50
CA TYR A 236 49.91 -49.83 12.94
C TYR A 236 49.46 -51.00 13.85
N PRO A 237 48.83 -52.11 13.33
CA PRO A 237 49.19 -52.83 12.08
C PRO A 237 48.08 -53.22 11.06
N TYR A 238 48.58 -53.82 9.97
CA TYR A 238 47.98 -54.42 8.74
C TYR A 238 47.53 -55.92 8.95
N PRO A 239 47.14 -56.81 7.96
CA PRO A 239 47.34 -56.73 6.49
C PRO A 239 46.35 -57.42 5.47
N PHE A 240 46.63 -57.16 4.17
CA PHE A 240 46.76 -58.09 3.02
C PHE A 240 45.62 -58.58 2.06
N THR A 241 45.90 -58.32 0.76
CA THR A 241 45.68 -59.12 -0.49
C THR A 241 44.39 -59.15 -1.31
N LEU A 242 44.59 -59.09 -2.64
CA LEU A 242 43.75 -59.64 -3.71
C LEU A 242 43.78 -61.18 -3.70
N LEU A 243 42.67 -61.84 -4.05
CA LEU A 243 42.67 -63.21 -4.62
C LEU A 243 41.33 -63.57 -5.32
N HIS A 244 41.44 -64.23 -6.47
CA HIS A 244 40.49 -65.19 -7.06
C HIS A 244 41.31 -66.49 -7.29
N PRO A 245 40.74 -67.70 -7.45
CA PRO A 245 39.31 -68.09 -7.55
C PRO A 245 38.92 -69.30 -6.65
N ASN A 246 37.72 -69.85 -6.89
CA ASN A 246 37.28 -71.24 -6.66
C ASN A 246 37.21 -71.82 -5.22
N GLU A 247 36.03 -72.34 -4.88
CA GLU A 247 35.90 -73.80 -4.70
C GLU A 247 34.50 -74.31 -5.14
N ARG A 248 34.33 -75.64 -5.27
CA ARG A 248 33.14 -76.32 -5.83
C ARG A 248 32.63 -77.40 -4.88
N VAL A 249 31.32 -77.72 -4.93
CA VAL A 249 30.64 -79.01 -4.59
C VAL A 249 29.13 -78.71 -4.51
N LYS A 250 28.16 -79.45 -5.08
CA LYS A 250 28.10 -80.70 -5.88
C LYS A 250 26.82 -80.71 -6.74
N GLU A 251 26.76 -81.62 -7.75
CA GLU A 251 25.57 -82.32 -8.34
C GLU A 251 24.25 -81.54 -8.66
N GLU A 252 23.54 -81.71 -9.79
CA GLU A 252 23.71 -82.60 -10.96
C GLU A 252 22.99 -82.11 -12.26
N LYS A 253 23.47 -82.63 -13.42
CA LYS A 253 22.87 -82.94 -14.76
C LYS A 253 21.40 -82.55 -15.10
N LEU A 254 20.95 -82.35 -16.36
CA LEU A 254 21.53 -82.59 -17.71
C LEU A 254 20.97 -81.61 -18.78
N GLN A 255 21.39 -81.75 -20.05
CA GLN A 255 21.02 -80.94 -21.23
C GLN A 255 19.75 -81.43 -21.97
N ASN A 256 19.17 -80.54 -22.82
CA ASN A 256 18.74 -80.75 -24.23
C ASN A 256 17.66 -79.69 -24.60
N THR A 257 17.82 -78.72 -25.51
CA THR A 257 18.05 -78.71 -26.99
C THR A 257 16.84 -79.00 -27.88
N VAL A 258 16.85 -78.34 -29.06
CA VAL A 258 16.03 -78.55 -30.30
C VAL A 258 14.86 -77.57 -30.52
N GLU A 259 14.68 -77.23 -31.80
CA GLU A 259 13.92 -76.11 -32.34
C GLU A 259 12.51 -76.48 -32.84
N SER A 260 11.74 -75.44 -33.18
CA SER A 260 10.72 -75.41 -34.24
C SER A 260 9.38 -76.14 -34.01
N LYS A 261 8.28 -75.38 -34.18
CA LYS A 261 7.57 -75.33 -35.48
C LYS A 261 6.51 -74.21 -35.52
N GLN A 262 6.40 -73.56 -36.68
CA GLN A 262 5.25 -72.73 -37.02
C GLN A 262 4.10 -73.62 -37.53
N ILE A 263 2.85 -73.29 -37.18
CA ILE A 263 1.70 -73.53 -38.06
C ILE A 263 0.82 -72.28 -38.03
N LYS A 264 0.60 -71.66 -39.19
CA LYS A 264 -0.43 -70.63 -39.40
C LYS A 264 -1.76 -71.30 -39.71
N LYS A 265 -2.89 -70.67 -39.31
CA LYS A 265 -4.15 -70.78 -40.05
C LYS A 265 -4.94 -69.48 -39.96
N THR A 266 -5.65 -69.14 -41.03
CA THR A 266 -6.26 -67.83 -41.27
C THR A 266 -7.71 -67.96 -41.72
N ARG A 267 -8.62 -67.25 -41.05
CA ARG A 267 -9.88 -66.65 -41.54
C ARG A 267 -10.33 -65.66 -40.44
N TYR A 268 -10.62 -64.37 -40.66
CA TYR A 268 -11.47 -63.65 -41.62
C TYR A 268 -12.98 -63.76 -41.32
N GLU A 269 -13.61 -62.58 -41.22
CA GLU A 269 -15.05 -62.25 -41.19
C GLU A 269 -15.95 -62.58 -39.98
N SER A 270 -16.45 -61.49 -39.35
CA SER A 270 -17.88 -61.10 -39.26
C SER A 270 -18.51 -60.88 -37.87
N SER A 271 -19.60 -60.08 -37.88
CA SER A 271 -20.56 -59.77 -36.81
C SER A 271 -20.10 -58.99 -35.57
N GLU A 272 -20.66 -57.78 -35.44
CA GLU A 272 -20.83 -57.06 -34.18
C GLU A 272 -21.78 -57.84 -33.24
N ALA A 273 -21.44 -58.05 -31.96
CA ALA A 273 -22.36 -58.21 -30.80
C ALA A 273 -21.71 -58.78 -29.51
N SER A 274 -20.70 -58.14 -28.90
CA SER A 274 -20.20 -58.62 -27.58
C SER A 274 -19.62 -57.60 -26.57
N GLU A 275 -19.58 -56.29 -26.84
CA GLU A 275 -18.96 -55.34 -25.87
C GLU A 275 -19.81 -55.03 -24.62
N MET A 276 -21.08 -55.45 -24.57
CA MET A 276 -21.92 -55.35 -23.36
C MET A 276 -21.76 -56.54 -22.39
N GLY A 277 -20.79 -57.45 -22.62
CA GLY A 277 -20.63 -58.70 -21.87
C GLY A 277 -19.59 -58.72 -20.74
N GLN A 278 -18.54 -57.88 -20.79
CA GLN A 278 -17.34 -58.05 -19.93
C GLN A 278 -17.24 -57.12 -18.71
N LEU A 279 -18.29 -56.34 -18.39
CA LEU A 279 -18.32 -55.42 -17.24
C LEU A 279 -18.79 -56.05 -15.90
N ARG A 280 -18.90 -57.39 -15.81
CA ARG A 280 -19.46 -58.12 -14.65
C ARG A 280 -18.49 -59.04 -13.88
N SER A 281 -17.19 -58.90 -14.07
CA SER A 281 -16.17 -59.72 -13.37
C SER A 281 -15.11 -58.92 -12.59
N LEU A 282 -15.46 -57.75 -12.07
CA LEU A 282 -14.59 -56.91 -11.21
C LEU A 282 -15.16 -56.67 -9.80
N ILE A 283 -15.87 -57.65 -9.24
CA ILE A 283 -16.11 -57.72 -7.79
C ILE A 283 -14.86 -58.34 -7.15
N VAL A 284 -13.83 -57.50 -6.93
CA VAL A 284 -12.63 -57.88 -6.17
C VAL A 284 -13.01 -57.97 -4.68
N PRO A 285 -12.66 -59.05 -3.96
CA PRO A 285 -12.95 -59.15 -2.53
C PRO A 285 -12.22 -58.07 -1.72
N ARG A 286 -12.83 -57.64 -0.61
CA ARG A 286 -12.42 -56.51 0.28
C ARG A 286 -11.04 -56.66 0.98
N GLY A 287 -10.11 -57.46 0.46
CA GLY A 287 -8.82 -57.80 1.09
C GLY A 287 -7.56 -57.35 0.37
N GLN A 288 -7.64 -56.83 -0.86
CA GLN A 288 -6.45 -56.35 -1.61
C GLN A 288 -6.40 -54.82 -1.64
N ILE A 289 -5.60 -54.25 -0.75
CA ILE A 289 -5.22 -52.84 -0.80
C ILE A 289 -4.22 -52.67 -1.96
N HIS A 290 -4.70 -52.16 -3.10
CA HIS A 290 -3.79 -51.57 -4.08
C HIS A 290 -3.12 -50.36 -3.43
N SER A 291 -1.81 -50.46 -3.16
CA SER A 291 -1.02 -49.34 -2.63
C SER A 291 -1.07 -48.17 -3.61
N LEU A 292 -1.63 -47.04 -3.16
CA LEU A 292 -1.76 -45.82 -3.99
C LEU A 292 -0.41 -45.42 -4.59
N ARG A 293 -0.44 -45.00 -5.85
CA ARG A 293 0.74 -44.67 -6.63
C ARG A 293 1.46 -43.47 -6.00
N GLN A 294 2.52 -43.74 -5.24
CA GLN A 294 3.35 -42.72 -4.61
C GLN A 294 4.05 -41.89 -5.71
N LEU A 295 3.51 -40.70 -6.00
CA LEU A 295 4.04 -39.77 -6.98
C LEU A 295 4.57 -38.51 -6.29
N SER A 296 5.74 -38.05 -6.73
CA SER A 296 6.26 -36.72 -6.39
C SER A 296 5.45 -35.60 -7.06
N SER A 297 5.60 -34.39 -6.54
CA SER A 297 5.01 -33.19 -7.13
C SER A 297 5.50 -32.91 -8.56
N PHE A 298 6.73 -33.30 -8.89
CA PHE A 298 7.27 -33.18 -10.25
C PHE A 298 6.62 -34.18 -11.21
N GLU A 299 6.47 -35.45 -10.80
CA GLU A 299 5.82 -36.47 -11.61
C GLU A 299 4.35 -36.18 -11.84
N LEU A 300 3.62 -35.67 -10.84
CA LEU A 300 2.20 -35.36 -11.00
C LEU A 300 1.97 -34.23 -12.01
N ARG A 301 2.71 -33.12 -11.91
CA ARG A 301 2.67 -32.03 -12.91
C ARG A 301 2.95 -32.58 -14.31
N SER A 302 4.03 -33.34 -14.45
CA SER A 302 4.45 -33.92 -15.74
C SER A 302 3.41 -34.90 -16.30
N ARG A 303 2.79 -35.73 -15.46
CA ARG A 303 1.74 -36.68 -15.89
C ARG A 303 0.47 -35.99 -16.35
N PHE A 304 0.04 -34.93 -15.66
CA PHE A 304 -1.14 -34.17 -16.03
C PHE A 304 -0.95 -33.49 -17.40
N LEU A 305 0.16 -32.76 -17.57
CA LEU A 305 0.48 -32.07 -18.82
C LEU A 305 0.62 -33.08 -19.99
N ASN A 306 1.46 -34.11 -19.82
CA ASN A 306 1.68 -35.15 -20.83
C ASN A 306 0.44 -36.04 -21.09
N TYR A 307 -0.62 -35.94 -20.29
CA TYR A 307 -1.90 -36.61 -20.54
C TYR A 307 -2.80 -35.74 -21.42
N PHE A 308 -2.94 -34.46 -21.10
CA PHE A 308 -3.75 -33.52 -21.89
C PHE A 308 -3.10 -33.12 -23.22
N GLU A 309 -1.76 -33.07 -23.31
CA GLU A 309 -1.05 -32.96 -24.59
C GLU A 309 -1.38 -34.12 -25.56
N LYS A 310 -1.74 -35.31 -25.06
CA LYS A 310 -2.24 -36.45 -25.88
C LYS A 310 -3.73 -36.36 -26.22
N GLN A 311 -4.46 -35.39 -25.68
CA GLN A 311 -5.84 -35.05 -26.04
C GLN A 311 -5.87 -33.72 -26.81
N ASP A 312 -4.81 -33.43 -27.57
CA ASP A 312 -4.62 -32.21 -28.38
C ASP A 312 -4.75 -30.86 -27.63
N HIS A 313 -4.52 -30.83 -26.31
CA HIS A 313 -4.43 -29.58 -25.55
C HIS A 313 -3.04 -28.95 -25.68
N VAL A 314 -2.98 -27.66 -25.99
CA VAL A 314 -1.71 -26.91 -26.00
C VAL A 314 -1.26 -26.63 -24.56
N HIS A 315 -0.07 -27.10 -24.20
CA HIS A 315 0.53 -26.76 -22.91
C HIS A 315 0.97 -25.28 -22.88
N VAL A 316 0.37 -24.52 -21.96
CA VAL A 316 0.65 -23.11 -21.72
C VAL A 316 1.41 -22.96 -20.40
N LYS A 317 2.50 -22.19 -20.42
CA LYS A 317 3.30 -21.91 -19.23
C LYS A 317 2.50 -21.13 -18.17
N SER A 318 2.84 -21.35 -16.91
CA SER A 318 2.25 -20.64 -15.76
C SER A 318 2.33 -19.12 -15.93
N ALA A 319 1.21 -18.43 -15.84
CA ALA A 319 1.15 -16.98 -15.84
C ALA A 319 1.58 -16.39 -14.48
N SER A 320 1.86 -15.10 -14.46
CA SER A 320 2.18 -14.35 -13.24
C SER A 320 1.04 -14.37 -12.22
N LEU A 321 1.37 -14.33 -10.92
CA LEU A 321 0.42 -14.06 -9.84
C LEU A 321 -0.23 -12.67 -9.94
N ILE A 322 0.35 -11.75 -10.73
CA ILE A 322 -0.23 -10.45 -11.07
C ILE A 322 -1.04 -10.61 -12.36
N PRO A 323 -2.39 -10.44 -12.34
CA PRO A 323 -3.21 -10.54 -13.54
C PRO A 323 -2.80 -9.52 -14.60
N GLN A 324 -2.60 -10.01 -15.82
CA GLN A 324 -2.55 -9.14 -17.00
C GLN A 324 -3.98 -8.69 -17.33
N ASN A 325 -4.11 -7.40 -17.66
CA ASN A 325 -5.32 -6.68 -18.10
C ASN A 325 -6.56 -6.67 -17.19
N ASP A 326 -6.81 -7.67 -16.34
CA ASP A 326 -7.91 -7.63 -15.37
C ASP A 326 -7.61 -6.65 -14.21
N LYS A 327 -8.49 -5.66 -14.03
CA LYS A 327 -8.42 -4.64 -12.97
C LYS A 327 -9.29 -4.97 -11.74
N SER A 328 -10.17 -5.97 -11.83
CA SER A 328 -11.03 -6.42 -10.72
C SER A 328 -10.28 -7.32 -9.73
N LEU A 329 -9.24 -8.03 -10.19
CA LEU A 329 -8.49 -9.00 -9.40
C LEU A 329 -7.19 -8.41 -8.81
N LEU A 330 -7.00 -8.60 -7.50
CA LEU A 330 -5.71 -8.36 -6.86
C LEU A 330 -4.66 -9.38 -7.29
N PHE A 331 -5.01 -10.66 -7.40
CA PHE A 331 -4.10 -11.72 -7.79
C PHE A 331 -4.78 -12.78 -8.67
N THR A 332 -3.98 -13.53 -9.42
CA THR A 332 -4.40 -14.73 -10.15
C THR A 332 -4.84 -15.79 -9.13
N ASN A 333 -6.15 -16.03 -9.01
CA ASN A 333 -6.75 -16.86 -7.94
C ASN A 333 -7.28 -18.23 -8.41
N ALA A 334 -7.33 -18.45 -9.74
CA ALA A 334 -7.80 -19.67 -10.41
C ALA A 334 -7.09 -19.85 -11.77
N GLY A 335 -7.12 -21.08 -12.30
CA GLY A 335 -6.49 -21.47 -13.56
C GLY A 335 -7.06 -20.76 -14.79
N MET A 336 -8.35 -20.41 -14.79
CA MET A 336 -9.00 -19.72 -15.91
C MET A 336 -8.58 -18.26 -16.12
N VAL A 337 -8.01 -17.59 -15.10
CA VAL A 337 -7.77 -16.13 -15.12
C VAL A 337 -6.93 -15.65 -16.31
N PRO A 338 -5.82 -16.31 -16.72
CA PRO A 338 -5.05 -15.91 -17.90
C PRO A 338 -5.82 -16.05 -19.23
N PHE A 339 -6.92 -16.82 -19.25
CA PHE A 339 -7.70 -17.14 -20.43
C PHE A 339 -9.08 -16.44 -20.46
N LYS A 340 -9.37 -15.54 -19.49
CA LYS A 340 -10.67 -14.86 -19.32
C LYS A 340 -11.20 -14.24 -20.63
N GLU A 341 -10.34 -13.59 -21.41
CA GLU A 341 -10.72 -12.97 -22.69
C GLU A 341 -11.12 -14.00 -23.75
N TYR A 342 -10.48 -15.18 -23.76
CA TYR A 342 -10.76 -16.26 -24.70
C TYR A 342 -12.07 -17.00 -24.41
N PHE A 343 -12.50 -17.11 -23.15
CA PHE A 343 -13.83 -17.64 -22.83
C PHE A 343 -14.97 -16.71 -23.29
N LEU A 344 -14.71 -15.40 -23.37
CA LEU A 344 -15.66 -14.42 -23.90
C LEU A 344 -15.62 -14.32 -25.44
N LYS A 345 -14.48 -14.64 -26.06
CA LYS A 345 -14.27 -14.64 -27.51
C LYS A 345 -13.44 -15.85 -27.96
N PRO A 346 -14.00 -17.08 -27.99
CA PRO A 346 -13.25 -18.29 -28.31
C PRO A 346 -12.59 -18.25 -29.70
N SER A 347 -13.19 -17.55 -30.67
CA SER A 347 -12.64 -17.32 -32.00
C SER A 347 -11.37 -16.45 -32.05
N THR A 348 -10.97 -15.83 -30.93
CA THR A 348 -9.70 -15.10 -30.80
C THR A 348 -8.62 -15.85 -30.03
N ALA A 349 -8.92 -17.07 -29.54
CA ALA A 349 -7.93 -17.91 -28.89
C ALA A 349 -6.91 -18.46 -29.92
N PRO A 350 -5.60 -18.46 -29.62
CA PRO A 350 -4.58 -19.03 -30.52
C PRO A 350 -4.60 -20.58 -30.55
N PHE A 351 -5.43 -21.22 -29.72
CA PHE A 351 -5.62 -22.66 -29.60
C PHE A 351 -7.08 -22.96 -29.20
N LYS A 352 -7.59 -24.15 -29.57
CA LYS A 352 -8.97 -24.57 -29.21
C LYS A 352 -9.08 -25.14 -27.79
N SER A 353 -8.03 -25.78 -27.29
CA SER A 353 -7.92 -26.25 -25.92
C SER A 353 -6.50 -26.07 -25.40
N ALA A 354 -6.37 -25.90 -24.09
CA ALA A 354 -5.10 -25.65 -23.43
C ALA A 354 -4.97 -26.42 -22.10
N THR A 355 -3.76 -26.68 -21.65
CA THR A 355 -3.49 -27.21 -20.31
C THR A 355 -2.37 -26.43 -19.63
N SER A 356 -2.43 -26.26 -18.31
CA SER A 356 -1.39 -25.57 -17.55
C SER A 356 -1.33 -26.03 -16.10
N VAL A 357 -0.21 -25.71 -15.44
CA VAL A 357 -0.09 -25.72 -13.97
C VAL A 357 0.06 -24.26 -13.55
N GLN A 358 -1.04 -23.65 -13.11
CA GLN A 358 -1.13 -22.22 -12.82
C GLN A 358 -0.77 -21.91 -11.36
N LYS A 359 0.19 -21.00 -11.15
CA LYS A 359 0.44 -20.33 -9.86
C LYS A 359 -0.83 -19.59 -9.43
N CYS A 360 -1.37 -19.90 -8.26
CA CYS A 360 -2.58 -19.27 -7.71
C CYS A 360 -2.33 -18.66 -6.33
N MET A 361 -2.98 -17.53 -6.03
CA MET A 361 -2.91 -16.82 -4.75
C MET A 361 -4.32 -16.46 -4.26
N ARG A 362 -4.63 -16.83 -3.02
CA ARG A 362 -5.90 -16.51 -2.32
C ARG A 362 -5.64 -15.74 -1.02
N ALA A 363 -5.01 -14.58 -1.17
CA ALA A 363 -4.77 -13.63 -0.09
C ALA A 363 -5.31 -12.24 -0.49
N GLY A 364 -6.36 -11.79 0.21
CA GLY A 364 -7.09 -10.56 -0.11
C GLY A 364 -8.07 -10.69 -1.30
N GLY A 365 -9.04 -9.78 -1.36
CA GLY A 365 -10.17 -9.88 -2.31
C GLY A 365 -11.28 -10.80 -1.79
N LYS A 366 -12.18 -11.26 -2.67
CA LYS A 366 -13.33 -12.11 -2.27
C LYS A 366 -12.89 -13.51 -1.78
N HIS A 367 -11.81 -14.06 -2.35
CA HIS A 367 -11.30 -15.39 -2.01
C HIS A 367 -10.02 -15.24 -1.16
N ASN A 368 -10.18 -15.26 0.16
CA ASN A 368 -9.12 -14.99 1.13
C ASN A 368 -8.93 -16.15 2.12
N ASP A 369 -8.14 -17.14 1.73
CA ASP A 369 -7.80 -18.32 2.54
C ASP A 369 -6.71 -18.04 3.60
N LEU A 370 -6.08 -16.85 3.53
CA LEU A 370 -4.99 -16.39 4.41
C LEU A 370 -5.24 -16.65 5.90
N ASP A 371 -6.49 -16.54 6.37
CA ASP A 371 -6.81 -16.72 7.79
C ASP A 371 -7.00 -18.19 8.20
N ASN A 372 -7.32 -19.08 7.25
CA ASN A 372 -7.48 -20.54 7.44
C ASN A 372 -6.14 -21.30 7.45
N VAL A 373 -5.06 -20.68 6.93
CA VAL A 373 -3.71 -21.25 6.87
C VAL A 373 -3.14 -21.53 8.25
N GLY A 374 -2.58 -22.73 8.42
CA GLY A 374 -1.99 -23.25 9.66
C GLY A 374 -2.97 -24.03 10.53
N TYR A 375 -4.18 -23.53 10.66
CA TYR A 375 -5.23 -24.11 11.50
C TYR A 375 -6.01 -25.25 10.82
N THR A 376 -6.03 -25.26 9.49
CA THR A 376 -6.68 -26.31 8.67
C THR A 376 -5.64 -27.17 7.93
N PRO A 377 -5.99 -28.41 7.52
CA PRO A 377 -5.04 -29.31 6.84
C PRO A 377 -4.88 -29.08 5.31
N ARG A 378 -5.70 -28.19 4.72
CA ARG A 378 -5.91 -28.12 3.26
C ARG A 378 -5.91 -26.72 2.62
N HIS A 379 -5.85 -25.64 3.41
CA HIS A 379 -5.82 -24.26 2.88
C HIS A 379 -4.41 -23.70 2.84
N HIS A 380 -4.15 -22.85 1.83
CA HIS A 380 -2.87 -22.24 1.51
C HIS A 380 -3.08 -20.78 1.05
N THR A 381 -2.08 -19.91 1.23
CA THR A 381 -2.12 -18.58 0.56
C THR A 381 -1.74 -18.71 -0.91
N PHE A 382 -0.67 -19.44 -1.20
CA PHE A 382 -0.19 -19.79 -2.54
C PHE A 382 -0.32 -21.29 -2.77
N PHE A 383 -0.84 -21.69 -3.93
CA PHE A 383 -0.95 -23.09 -4.35
C PHE A 383 -0.87 -23.20 -5.87
N GLU A 384 -0.75 -24.43 -6.39
CA GLU A 384 -0.73 -24.68 -7.84
C GLU A 384 -2.01 -25.38 -8.29
N MET A 385 -2.68 -24.81 -9.29
CA MET A 385 -3.88 -25.36 -9.89
C MET A 385 -3.54 -25.98 -11.26
N LEU A 386 -3.72 -27.28 -11.40
CA LEU A 386 -3.65 -27.94 -12.70
C LEU A 386 -5.01 -27.79 -13.39
N GLY A 387 -5.03 -27.39 -14.66
CA GLY A 387 -6.27 -27.16 -15.40
C GLY A 387 -6.18 -27.59 -16.86
N ASN A 388 -7.32 -27.98 -17.41
CA ASN A 388 -7.52 -28.28 -18.82
C ASN A 388 -8.76 -27.53 -19.34
N PHE A 389 -8.57 -26.70 -20.36
CA PHE A 389 -9.52 -25.67 -20.78
C PHE A 389 -10.02 -25.94 -22.20
N SER A 390 -11.32 -25.74 -22.44
CA SER A 390 -11.96 -25.84 -23.76
C SER A 390 -12.51 -24.48 -24.17
N PHE A 391 -12.07 -23.97 -25.32
CA PHE A 391 -12.62 -22.78 -25.99
C PHE A 391 -13.58 -23.24 -27.12
N GLY A 392 -14.50 -24.15 -26.78
CA GLY A 392 -15.38 -24.82 -27.74
C GLY A 392 -14.71 -25.96 -28.52
N HIS A 393 -13.72 -26.64 -27.95
CA HIS A 393 -13.12 -27.83 -28.57
C HIS A 393 -13.89 -29.11 -28.25
N TYR A 394 -14.16 -29.32 -26.95
CA TYR A 394 -14.84 -30.48 -26.38
C TYR A 394 -15.88 -30.05 -25.33
N THR A 395 -16.82 -30.94 -25.05
CA THR A 395 -18.08 -30.73 -24.31
C THR A 395 -18.04 -31.22 -22.85
N LYS A 396 -19.16 -31.06 -22.12
CA LYS A 396 -19.36 -31.61 -20.75
C LYS A 396 -19.04 -33.11 -20.69
N ALA A 397 -19.48 -33.89 -21.67
CA ALA A 397 -19.30 -35.34 -21.72
C ALA A 397 -17.82 -35.74 -21.81
N GLU A 398 -17.06 -35.06 -22.68
CA GLU A 398 -15.63 -35.32 -22.88
C GLU A 398 -14.80 -34.77 -21.71
N ALA A 399 -15.20 -33.64 -21.10
CA ALA A 399 -14.56 -33.11 -19.91
C ALA A 399 -14.61 -34.10 -18.72
N ILE A 400 -15.80 -34.67 -18.47
CA ILE A 400 -16.03 -35.71 -17.46
C ILE A 400 -15.21 -36.97 -17.79
N ASP A 401 -15.24 -37.42 -19.04
CA ASP A 401 -14.51 -38.61 -19.50
C ASP A 401 -12.98 -38.47 -19.38
N TYR A 402 -12.41 -37.32 -19.78
CA TYR A 402 -10.98 -37.04 -19.62
C TYR A 402 -10.56 -37.00 -18.15
N ALA A 403 -11.36 -36.39 -17.27
CA ALA A 403 -11.06 -36.34 -15.85
C ALA A 403 -11.11 -37.74 -15.21
N TRP A 404 -12.16 -38.51 -15.50
CA TRP A 404 -12.36 -39.85 -14.96
C TRP A 404 -11.26 -40.82 -15.42
N LYS A 405 -10.92 -40.78 -16.71
CA LYS A 405 -9.80 -41.55 -17.27
C LYS A 405 -8.46 -41.13 -16.66
N PHE A 406 -8.21 -39.86 -16.33
CA PHE A 406 -6.98 -39.47 -15.65
C PHE A 406 -6.89 -40.08 -14.24
N LEU A 407 -7.95 -39.96 -13.43
CA LEU A 407 -7.99 -40.50 -12.06
C LEU A 407 -7.89 -42.03 -12.02
N LEU A 408 -8.62 -42.73 -12.88
CA LEU A 408 -8.67 -44.20 -12.86
C LEU A 408 -7.53 -44.85 -13.68
N ASN A 409 -7.10 -44.27 -14.81
CA ASN A 409 -6.13 -44.92 -15.70
C ASN A 409 -4.68 -44.44 -15.52
N GLU A 410 -4.41 -43.16 -15.28
CA GLU A 410 -3.05 -42.64 -15.05
C GLU A 410 -2.67 -42.66 -13.57
N LEU A 411 -3.55 -42.21 -12.69
CA LEU A 411 -3.30 -42.16 -11.24
C LEU A 411 -3.62 -43.47 -10.50
N LYS A 412 -4.46 -44.34 -11.08
CA LYS A 412 -4.93 -45.62 -10.50
C LYS A 412 -5.64 -45.46 -9.15
N LEU A 413 -6.49 -44.44 -9.01
CA LEU A 413 -7.32 -44.28 -7.82
C LEU A 413 -8.44 -45.35 -7.76
N PRO A 414 -8.76 -45.91 -6.58
CA PRO A 414 -9.88 -46.82 -6.42
C PRO A 414 -11.23 -46.09 -6.50
N ILE A 415 -12.08 -46.50 -7.45
CA ILE A 415 -13.40 -45.90 -7.72
C ILE A 415 -14.31 -45.81 -6.48
N HIS A 416 -14.25 -46.78 -5.56
CA HIS A 416 -15.12 -46.80 -4.37
C HIS A 416 -14.78 -45.75 -3.30
N ARG A 417 -13.66 -45.02 -3.45
CA ARG A 417 -13.31 -43.85 -2.62
C ARG A 417 -13.57 -42.52 -3.35
N LEU A 418 -14.18 -42.54 -4.53
CA LEU A 418 -14.55 -41.36 -5.29
C LEU A 418 -16.07 -41.11 -5.23
N ARG A 419 -16.45 -39.85 -5.02
CA ARG A 419 -17.82 -39.32 -5.06
C ARG A 419 -17.83 -38.08 -5.92
N VAL A 420 -18.94 -37.79 -6.60
CA VAL A 420 -19.11 -36.56 -7.38
C VAL A 420 -20.34 -35.78 -6.89
N THR A 421 -20.32 -34.46 -7.02
CA THR A 421 -21.50 -33.61 -6.87
C THR A 421 -21.95 -33.07 -8.23
N VAL A 422 -23.25 -32.87 -8.42
CA VAL A 422 -23.84 -32.19 -9.58
C VAL A 422 -24.88 -31.17 -9.12
N LEU A 423 -25.11 -30.14 -9.93
CA LEU A 423 -26.15 -29.15 -9.66
C LEU A 423 -27.55 -29.78 -9.67
N GLU A 424 -28.40 -29.42 -8.73
CA GLU A 424 -29.81 -29.80 -8.75
C GLU A 424 -30.50 -29.28 -10.02
N GLY A 425 -30.91 -30.22 -10.89
CA GLY A 425 -31.45 -29.94 -12.23
C GLY A 425 -30.51 -30.29 -13.39
N ASP A 426 -29.21 -30.53 -13.17
CA ASP A 426 -28.30 -31.00 -14.21
C ASP A 426 -28.46 -32.52 -14.45
N HIS A 427 -29.55 -32.86 -15.14
CA HIS A 427 -29.85 -34.23 -15.58
C HIS A 427 -28.78 -34.79 -16.53
N GLU A 428 -28.14 -33.93 -17.34
CA GLU A 428 -27.08 -34.34 -18.26
C GLU A 428 -25.83 -34.78 -17.47
N GLY A 429 -25.36 -33.95 -16.54
CA GLY A 429 -24.22 -34.26 -15.68
C GLY A 429 -24.44 -35.51 -14.83
N TYR A 430 -25.66 -35.71 -14.31
CA TYR A 430 -26.03 -36.91 -13.56
C TYR A 430 -25.93 -38.19 -14.40
N GLU A 431 -26.53 -38.23 -15.59
CA GLU A 431 -26.49 -39.42 -16.47
C GLU A 431 -25.10 -39.65 -17.07
N LEU A 432 -24.31 -38.60 -17.32
CA LEU A 432 -22.91 -38.72 -17.74
C LEU A 432 -22.04 -39.41 -16.69
N TRP A 433 -22.16 -39.03 -15.41
CA TRP A 433 -21.44 -39.70 -14.32
C TRP A 433 -21.92 -41.13 -14.08
N LYS A 434 -23.23 -41.38 -14.19
CA LYS A 434 -23.81 -42.73 -14.13
C LYS A 434 -23.26 -43.63 -15.23
N LYS A 435 -23.13 -43.11 -16.45
CA LYS A 435 -22.50 -43.80 -17.60
C LYS A 435 -21.01 -44.11 -17.39
N GLN A 436 -20.30 -43.31 -16.59
CA GLN A 436 -18.91 -43.53 -16.18
C GLN A 436 -18.75 -44.59 -15.06
N GLY A 437 -19.85 -45.23 -14.62
CA GLY A 437 -19.82 -46.36 -13.69
C GLY A 437 -19.84 -46.01 -12.21
N LEU A 438 -20.15 -44.75 -11.86
CA LEU A 438 -20.48 -44.37 -10.48
C LEU A 438 -21.87 -44.91 -10.10
N PRO A 439 -22.05 -45.48 -8.88
CA PRO A 439 -23.36 -45.84 -8.37
C PRO A 439 -24.12 -44.59 -7.88
N ASP A 440 -25.45 -44.69 -7.83
CA ASP A 440 -26.35 -43.55 -7.60
C ASP A 440 -26.16 -42.85 -6.24
N ASP A 441 -25.64 -43.56 -5.23
CA ASP A 441 -25.31 -43.02 -3.90
C ASP A 441 -24.00 -42.20 -3.88
N MET A 442 -23.16 -42.34 -4.91
CA MET A 442 -21.92 -41.58 -5.08
C MET A 442 -22.08 -40.37 -6.02
N ILE A 443 -23.29 -40.09 -6.52
CA ILE A 443 -23.61 -38.93 -7.37
C ILE A 443 -24.59 -38.02 -6.61
N VAL A 444 -24.04 -37.14 -5.77
CA VAL A 444 -24.81 -36.24 -4.90
C VAL A 444 -25.34 -35.04 -5.69
N LYS A 445 -26.58 -34.62 -5.40
CA LYS A 445 -27.18 -33.42 -5.98
C LYS A 445 -27.14 -32.29 -4.95
N CYS A 446 -26.56 -31.15 -5.30
CA CYS A 446 -26.39 -30.00 -4.41
C CYS A 446 -27.00 -28.73 -5.01
N GLY A 447 -27.18 -27.70 -4.18
CA GLY A 447 -27.78 -26.43 -4.60
C GLY A 447 -26.84 -25.56 -5.44
N PRO A 448 -27.34 -24.42 -5.97
CA PRO A 448 -26.52 -23.44 -6.68
C PRO A 448 -25.35 -22.88 -5.86
N GLU A 449 -25.50 -22.84 -4.54
CA GLU A 449 -24.44 -22.36 -3.62
C GLU A 449 -23.17 -23.22 -3.67
N ASP A 450 -23.31 -24.51 -3.97
CA ASP A 450 -22.22 -25.50 -4.04
C ASP A 450 -21.80 -25.78 -5.49
N ASN A 451 -22.78 -25.97 -6.39
CA ASN A 451 -22.56 -26.52 -7.74
C ASN A 451 -22.88 -25.54 -8.89
N PHE A 452 -22.99 -24.24 -8.63
CA PHE A 452 -22.97 -23.19 -9.67
C PHE A 452 -21.76 -22.27 -9.49
N TRP A 453 -20.75 -22.43 -10.34
CA TRP A 453 -19.51 -21.67 -10.25
C TRP A 453 -19.61 -20.31 -10.95
N SER A 454 -19.07 -19.28 -10.32
CA SER A 454 -18.91 -17.94 -10.90
C SER A 454 -17.69 -17.22 -10.32
N MET A 455 -17.29 -16.10 -10.95
CA MET A 455 -16.28 -15.16 -10.42
C MET A 455 -16.79 -14.34 -9.20
N GLY A 456 -17.52 -15.00 -8.31
CA GLY A 456 -18.09 -14.45 -7.08
C GLY A 456 -19.25 -13.49 -7.35
N GLU A 457 -19.05 -12.21 -6.99
CA GLU A 457 -19.99 -11.11 -7.29
C GLU A 457 -19.50 -10.23 -8.45
N GLY A 458 -18.36 -10.57 -9.06
CA GLY A 458 -17.83 -9.85 -10.22
C GLY A 458 -18.43 -10.34 -11.54
N GLU A 459 -18.28 -9.53 -12.57
CA GLU A 459 -18.62 -9.88 -13.95
C GLU A 459 -17.68 -10.97 -14.52
N GLY A 460 -18.22 -11.85 -15.35
CA GLY A 460 -17.44 -12.91 -16.00
C GLY A 460 -18.26 -14.12 -16.48
N PRO A 461 -17.60 -15.08 -17.13
CA PRO A 461 -18.19 -16.38 -17.46
C PRO A 461 -18.47 -17.20 -16.18
N CYS A 462 -19.51 -18.03 -16.24
CA CYS A 462 -20.03 -18.81 -15.11
C CYS A 462 -20.93 -19.96 -15.62
N GLY A 463 -21.31 -20.89 -14.74
CA GLY A 463 -22.19 -22.00 -15.10
C GLY A 463 -22.24 -23.12 -14.05
N PRO A 464 -23.01 -24.19 -14.30
CA PRO A 464 -23.00 -25.38 -13.46
C PRO A 464 -21.61 -26.01 -13.42
N CYS A 465 -21.27 -26.63 -12.30
CA CYS A 465 -20.02 -27.37 -12.14
C CYS A 465 -20.27 -28.73 -11.48
N THR A 466 -19.26 -29.60 -11.54
CA THR A 466 -19.22 -30.88 -10.84
C THR A 466 -17.91 -31.02 -10.09
N GLU A 467 -17.97 -31.37 -8.81
CA GLU A 467 -16.79 -31.53 -7.96
C GLU A 467 -16.56 -33.00 -7.64
N ILE A 468 -15.32 -33.45 -7.82
CA ILE A 468 -14.86 -34.79 -7.51
C ILE A 468 -14.23 -34.80 -6.12
N PHE A 469 -14.75 -35.65 -5.24
CA PHE A 469 -14.31 -35.83 -3.87
C PHE A 469 -13.61 -37.17 -3.69
N TRP A 470 -12.56 -37.17 -2.87
CA TRP A 470 -11.88 -38.35 -2.36
C TRP A 470 -12.27 -38.59 -0.90
N ASN A 471 -12.75 -39.79 -0.57
CA ASN A 471 -12.93 -40.19 0.82
C ASN A 471 -11.55 -40.44 1.45
N THR A 472 -11.20 -39.68 2.48
CA THR A 472 -9.95 -39.84 3.25
C THR A 472 -9.90 -41.13 4.06
N GLU A 473 -11.06 -41.70 4.40
CA GLU A 473 -11.24 -42.80 5.36
C GLU A 473 -10.73 -42.47 6.78
N ASP A 474 -10.60 -41.18 7.12
CA ASP A 474 -10.27 -40.72 8.47
C ASP A 474 -11.54 -40.61 9.34
N PRO A 475 -11.72 -41.48 10.36
CA PRO A 475 -12.91 -41.45 11.23
C PRO A 475 -12.91 -40.32 12.26
N SER A 476 -11.87 -39.48 12.30
CA SER A 476 -11.80 -38.30 13.18
C SER A 476 -12.35 -37.02 12.56
N LEU A 477 -12.72 -37.06 11.28
CA LEU A 477 -13.34 -35.93 10.55
C LEU A 477 -14.86 -36.06 10.52
N GLU A 478 -15.58 -34.96 10.82
CA GLU A 478 -17.05 -34.90 10.68
C GLU A 478 -17.50 -35.04 9.21
N ASP A 479 -16.66 -34.60 8.27
CA ASP A 479 -16.77 -34.90 6.85
C ASP A 479 -15.42 -35.43 6.31
N PRO A 480 -15.32 -36.73 5.95
CA PRO A 480 -14.10 -37.32 5.44
C PRO A 480 -13.87 -37.05 3.94
N TRP A 481 -14.74 -36.31 3.25
CA TRP A 481 -14.66 -36.09 1.81
C TRP A 481 -13.83 -34.84 1.44
N LEU A 482 -12.73 -35.06 0.71
CA LEU A 482 -11.82 -34.02 0.22
C LEU A 482 -12.08 -33.73 -1.26
N GLU A 483 -12.56 -32.53 -1.59
CA GLU A 483 -12.61 -32.01 -2.98
C GLU A 483 -11.19 -32.04 -3.58
N ILE A 484 -10.99 -32.75 -4.69
CA ILE A 484 -9.70 -32.89 -5.40
C ILE A 484 -9.69 -32.21 -6.77
N TRP A 485 -10.85 -32.10 -7.43
CA TRP A 485 -10.98 -31.53 -8.78
C TRP A 485 -12.39 -30.94 -8.97
N ASN A 486 -12.49 -29.67 -9.37
CA ASN A 486 -13.74 -29.06 -9.83
C ASN A 486 -13.68 -28.93 -11.37
N LEU A 487 -14.77 -29.33 -12.05
CA LEU A 487 -14.99 -29.15 -13.49
C LEU A 487 -16.16 -28.17 -13.69
N VAL A 488 -15.89 -27.02 -14.31
CA VAL A 488 -16.86 -25.95 -14.55
C VAL A 488 -17.30 -25.93 -16.01
N PHE A 489 -18.62 -25.95 -16.22
CA PHE A 489 -19.24 -25.93 -17.54
C PHE A 489 -19.75 -24.51 -17.80
N MET A 490 -18.90 -23.65 -18.34
CA MET A 490 -19.20 -22.23 -18.55
C MET A 490 -20.13 -22.05 -19.76
N GLU A 491 -21.40 -21.82 -19.47
CA GLU A 491 -22.46 -21.58 -20.46
C GLU A 491 -23.11 -20.19 -20.32
N LYS A 492 -22.91 -19.48 -19.19
CA LYS A 492 -23.49 -18.16 -18.92
C LYS A 492 -22.41 -17.07 -18.75
N TYR A 493 -22.75 -15.83 -19.05
CA TYR A 493 -22.05 -14.63 -18.63
C TYR A 493 -22.88 -13.87 -17.59
N ARG A 494 -22.24 -13.46 -16.49
CA ARG A 494 -22.82 -12.59 -15.46
C ARG A 494 -22.33 -11.15 -15.64
N ASP A 495 -23.26 -10.20 -15.71
CA ASP A 495 -22.96 -8.76 -15.74
C ASP A 495 -22.76 -8.16 -14.33
N ALA A 496 -22.41 -6.87 -14.27
CA ALA A 496 -22.11 -6.17 -13.01
C ALA A 496 -23.36 -5.96 -12.13
N GLU A 497 -24.54 -5.90 -12.74
CA GLU A 497 -25.86 -5.91 -12.09
C GLU A 497 -26.25 -7.31 -11.59
N GLY A 498 -25.45 -8.34 -11.92
CA GLY A 498 -25.55 -9.70 -11.44
C GLY A 498 -26.49 -10.60 -12.25
N LYS A 499 -27.02 -10.11 -13.37
CA LYS A 499 -27.92 -10.81 -14.29
C LYS A 499 -27.13 -11.76 -15.20
N LEU A 500 -27.78 -12.87 -15.58
CA LEU A 500 -27.21 -13.88 -16.46
C LEU A 500 -27.66 -13.69 -17.92
N SER A 501 -26.76 -14.05 -18.84
CA SER A 501 -26.94 -14.12 -20.29
C SER A 501 -26.18 -15.34 -20.82
N ASP A 502 -26.50 -15.85 -22.01
CA ASP A 502 -25.83 -17.04 -22.56
C ASP A 502 -24.48 -16.68 -23.21
N LEU A 503 -23.47 -17.54 -23.05
CA LEU A 503 -22.20 -17.43 -23.78
C LEU A 503 -22.38 -17.87 -25.24
N PRO A 504 -21.68 -17.24 -26.22
CA PRO A 504 -21.81 -17.60 -27.63
C PRO A 504 -21.43 -19.04 -27.97
N ILE A 505 -20.52 -19.63 -27.19
CA ILE A 505 -20.03 -21.01 -27.29
C ILE A 505 -19.76 -21.51 -25.87
N PRO A 506 -20.35 -22.63 -25.43
CA PRO A 506 -20.04 -23.23 -24.13
C PRO A 506 -18.56 -23.61 -24.02
N CYS A 507 -17.97 -23.32 -22.86
CA CYS A 507 -16.55 -23.53 -22.58
C CYS A 507 -16.35 -24.40 -21.34
N ILE A 508 -15.17 -25.02 -21.23
CA ILE A 508 -14.79 -25.84 -20.06
C ILE A 508 -13.63 -25.16 -19.34
N ASP A 509 -13.77 -25.02 -18.02
CA ASP A 509 -12.68 -24.73 -17.08
C ASP A 509 -12.56 -25.92 -16.11
N THR A 510 -11.35 -26.23 -15.63
CA THR A 510 -11.16 -27.22 -14.57
C THR A 510 -10.04 -26.78 -13.63
N GLY A 511 -10.20 -27.09 -12.35
CA GLY A 511 -9.20 -26.84 -11.32
C GLY A 511 -8.97 -28.06 -10.44
N MET A 512 -7.84 -28.73 -10.63
CA MET A 512 -7.29 -29.71 -9.69
C MET A 512 -6.27 -29.01 -8.78
N GLY A 513 -6.41 -29.14 -7.46
CA GLY A 513 -5.42 -28.61 -6.51
C GLY A 513 -4.23 -29.55 -6.37
N LEU A 514 -3.04 -29.14 -6.81
CA LEU A 514 -1.82 -29.98 -6.81
C LEU A 514 -1.56 -30.57 -5.42
N GLU A 515 -1.54 -29.73 -4.39
CA GLU A 515 -1.25 -30.10 -3.02
C GLU A 515 -2.26 -31.11 -2.45
N ARG A 516 -3.54 -30.99 -2.82
CA ARG A 516 -4.59 -31.93 -2.38
C ARG A 516 -4.45 -33.28 -3.07
N MET A 517 -4.18 -33.29 -4.37
CA MET A 517 -3.96 -34.53 -5.13
C MET A 517 -2.67 -35.25 -4.66
N LEU A 518 -1.63 -34.50 -4.29
CA LEU A 518 -0.42 -35.06 -3.67
C LEU A 518 -0.68 -35.64 -2.27
N THR A 519 -1.52 -35.00 -1.45
CA THR A 519 -1.94 -35.56 -0.16
C THR A 519 -2.56 -36.95 -0.32
N VAL A 520 -3.44 -37.12 -1.32
CA VAL A 520 -4.05 -38.42 -1.66
C VAL A 520 -3.00 -39.41 -2.17
N LEU A 521 -2.22 -39.05 -3.20
CA LEU A 521 -1.27 -39.96 -3.85
C LEU A 521 -0.13 -40.39 -2.92
N GLN A 522 0.35 -39.49 -2.07
CA GLN A 522 1.41 -39.77 -1.09
C GLN A 522 0.86 -40.34 0.23
N ASN A 523 -0.45 -40.65 0.31
CA ASN A 523 -1.14 -41.16 1.50
C ASN A 523 -0.82 -40.36 2.78
N LYS A 524 -1.08 -39.05 2.75
CA LYS A 524 -0.88 -38.10 3.84
C LYS A 524 -2.23 -37.64 4.41
N GLN A 525 -2.23 -37.17 5.65
CA GLN A 525 -3.43 -36.60 6.28
C GLN A 525 -3.49 -35.06 6.17
N ASN A 526 -2.50 -34.46 5.50
CA ASN A 526 -2.30 -33.01 5.51
C ASN A 526 -1.42 -32.56 4.35
N ASN A 527 -1.81 -31.50 3.65
CA ASN A 527 -1.03 -30.93 2.53
C ASN A 527 0.38 -30.50 2.96
N TYR A 528 0.57 -30.11 4.22
CA TYR A 528 1.88 -29.74 4.76
C TYR A 528 2.83 -30.94 5.00
N GLN A 529 2.44 -32.16 4.62
CA GLN A 529 3.29 -33.36 4.67
C GLN A 529 3.71 -33.89 3.29
N VAL A 530 3.29 -33.24 2.20
CA VAL A 530 3.73 -33.62 0.85
C VAL A 530 5.18 -33.21 0.62
N ASP A 531 5.85 -33.86 -0.34
CA ASP A 531 7.26 -33.65 -0.71
C ASP A 531 7.73 -32.19 -0.68
N GLN A 532 7.01 -31.26 -1.33
CA GLN A 532 7.44 -29.86 -1.41
C GLN A 532 7.39 -29.12 -0.07
N PHE A 533 6.33 -29.33 0.73
CA PHE A 533 6.21 -28.70 2.05
C PHE A 533 7.13 -29.36 3.08
N LYS A 534 7.38 -30.67 2.96
CA LYS A 534 8.33 -31.38 3.82
C LYS A 534 9.73 -30.76 3.74
N ILE A 535 10.24 -30.47 2.53
CA ILE A 535 11.55 -29.84 2.33
C ILE A 535 11.64 -28.45 3.02
N LEU A 536 10.57 -27.65 2.93
CA LEU A 536 10.50 -26.33 3.59
C LEU A 536 10.43 -26.46 5.12
N ILE A 537 9.63 -27.39 5.65
CA ILE A 537 9.44 -27.57 7.09
C ILE A 537 10.67 -28.20 7.74
N ASP A 538 11.32 -29.17 7.09
CA ASP A 538 12.60 -29.72 7.56
C ASP A 538 13.69 -28.64 7.55
N GLY A 539 13.75 -27.80 6.51
CA GLY A 539 14.65 -26.64 6.47
C GLY A 539 14.44 -25.66 7.63
N LEU A 540 13.18 -25.36 7.97
CA LEU A 540 12.84 -24.54 9.14
C LEU A 540 13.27 -25.20 10.45
N ARG A 541 13.07 -26.52 10.58
CA ARG A 541 13.50 -27.30 11.75
C ARG A 541 15.02 -27.33 11.91
N ASP A 542 15.76 -27.42 10.82
CA ASP A 542 17.22 -27.40 10.86
C ASP A 542 17.77 -26.01 11.19
N ILE A 543 17.13 -24.92 10.74
CA ILE A 543 17.42 -23.55 11.21
C ILE A 543 17.16 -23.41 12.71
N LEU A 544 16.04 -23.96 13.23
CA LEU A 544 15.76 -23.97 14.67
C LEU A 544 16.85 -24.71 15.45
N LYS A 545 17.22 -25.93 15.04
CA LYS A 545 18.30 -26.72 15.66
C LYS A 545 19.65 -25.99 15.63
N ALA A 546 20.03 -25.42 14.48
CA ALA A 546 21.29 -24.70 14.31
C ALA A 546 21.39 -23.45 15.21
N ARG A 547 20.26 -22.84 15.57
CA ARG A 547 20.16 -21.72 16.52
C ARG A 547 19.91 -22.16 17.98
N GLY A 548 19.98 -23.46 18.28
CA GLY A 548 19.77 -23.99 19.63
C GLY A 548 18.32 -23.90 20.14
N LEU A 549 17.36 -23.66 19.24
CA LEU A 549 15.94 -23.54 19.58
C LEU A 549 15.24 -24.91 19.57
N LYS A 550 14.13 -25.02 20.30
CA LYS A 550 13.33 -26.26 20.37
C LYS A 550 12.62 -26.52 19.04
N SER A 551 13.20 -27.38 18.21
CA SER A 551 12.51 -27.99 17.06
C SER A 551 11.48 -29.03 17.55
N SER A 552 10.39 -29.19 16.80
CA SER A 552 9.52 -30.36 16.93
C SER A 552 10.13 -31.56 16.21
N GLU A 553 9.98 -32.75 16.78
CA GLU A 553 10.31 -34.03 16.12
C GLU A 553 9.06 -34.73 15.55
N SER A 554 7.87 -34.13 15.73
CA SER A 554 6.60 -34.68 15.25
C SER A 554 6.54 -34.74 13.71
N VAL A 555 6.09 -35.89 13.19
CA VAL A 555 5.75 -36.11 11.77
C VAL A 555 4.60 -35.21 11.30
N ASN A 556 3.73 -34.78 12.23
CA ASN A 556 2.70 -33.78 12.00
C ASN A 556 3.25 -32.38 12.35
N PRO A 557 3.33 -31.41 11.41
CA PRO A 557 3.77 -30.06 11.72
C PRO A 557 2.73 -29.26 12.52
N SER A 558 3.22 -28.42 13.42
CA SER A 558 2.43 -27.46 14.22
C SER A 558 1.82 -26.36 13.34
N ALA A 559 0.84 -25.63 13.89
CA ALA A 559 0.20 -24.51 13.18
C ALA A 559 1.22 -23.44 12.74
N HIS A 560 2.23 -23.13 13.56
CA HIS A 560 3.23 -22.11 13.24
C HIS A 560 4.24 -22.57 12.18
N GLU A 561 4.68 -23.84 12.20
CA GLU A 561 5.53 -24.40 11.14
C GLU A 561 4.83 -24.33 9.77
N LYS A 562 3.53 -24.69 9.73
CA LYS A 562 2.68 -24.59 8.53
C LYS A 562 2.57 -23.15 8.02
N ILE A 563 2.28 -22.19 8.89
CA ILE A 563 2.15 -20.77 8.52
C ILE A 563 3.46 -20.23 7.97
N VAL A 564 4.60 -20.53 8.60
CA VAL A 564 5.92 -20.07 8.11
C VAL A 564 6.21 -20.67 6.73
N ALA A 565 6.02 -21.99 6.54
CA ALA A 565 6.31 -22.63 5.26
C ALA A 565 5.38 -22.16 4.12
N ASP A 566 4.07 -22.04 4.37
CA ASP A 566 3.08 -21.52 3.41
C ASP A 566 3.42 -20.09 2.98
N HIS A 567 3.54 -19.19 3.96
CA HIS A 567 3.74 -17.78 3.71
C HIS A 567 5.13 -17.46 3.16
N PHE A 568 6.14 -18.28 3.48
CA PHE A 568 7.47 -18.16 2.86
C PHE A 568 7.45 -18.54 1.37
N ARG A 569 6.79 -19.64 1.01
CA ARG A 569 6.53 -20.01 -0.39
C ARG A 569 5.79 -18.86 -1.11
N ALA A 570 4.70 -18.39 -0.51
CA ALA A 570 3.87 -17.32 -1.06
C ALA A 570 4.58 -15.97 -1.24
N MET A 571 5.36 -15.50 -0.25
CA MET A 571 6.08 -14.23 -0.37
C MET A 571 7.19 -14.31 -1.43
N CYS A 572 7.88 -15.45 -1.56
CA CYS A 572 8.93 -15.61 -2.56
C CYS A 572 8.38 -15.63 -3.98
N PHE A 573 7.26 -16.31 -4.24
CA PHE A 573 6.60 -16.23 -5.56
C PHE A 573 6.05 -14.83 -5.84
N LEU A 574 5.48 -14.14 -4.85
CA LEU A 574 5.02 -12.76 -5.03
C LEU A 574 6.17 -11.79 -5.38
N ILE A 575 7.35 -11.94 -4.77
CA ILE A 575 8.52 -11.09 -5.08
C ILE A 575 9.23 -11.58 -6.36
N GLY A 576 9.12 -12.87 -6.72
CA GLY A 576 9.54 -13.42 -8.02
C GLY A 576 8.72 -12.88 -9.20
N ASP A 577 7.40 -12.78 -9.03
CA ASP A 577 6.51 -12.00 -9.91
C ASP A 577 6.63 -10.47 -9.68
N GLY A 578 7.40 -10.06 -8.66
CA GLY A 578 7.90 -8.69 -8.47
C GLY A 578 7.07 -7.75 -7.59
N VAL A 579 6.08 -8.23 -6.85
CA VAL A 579 5.40 -7.42 -5.84
C VAL A 579 6.40 -6.97 -4.76
N ILE A 580 6.44 -5.66 -4.47
CA ILE A 580 7.29 -5.05 -3.43
C ILE A 580 6.41 -4.68 -2.21
N PRO A 581 6.85 -4.89 -0.95
CA PRO A 581 6.08 -4.53 0.25
C PRO A 581 5.71 -3.04 0.30
N SER A 582 4.42 -2.74 0.52
CA SER A 582 3.90 -1.37 0.54
C SER A 582 2.72 -1.22 1.51
N ASN A 583 2.15 -0.01 1.61
CA ASN A 583 0.96 0.25 2.43
C ASN A 583 -0.36 0.16 1.64
N VAL A 584 -0.34 -0.19 0.34
CA VAL A 584 -1.54 -0.21 -0.52
C VAL A 584 -1.55 -1.38 -1.52
N GLY A 585 -2.74 -1.89 -1.84
CA GLY A 585 -2.95 -2.90 -2.89
C GLY A 585 -2.13 -4.18 -2.68
N ARG A 586 -1.54 -4.71 -3.77
CA ARG A 586 -0.76 -5.96 -3.77
C ARG A 586 0.40 -5.94 -2.76
N GLY A 587 1.09 -4.80 -2.63
CA GLY A 587 2.21 -4.63 -1.69
C GLY A 587 1.79 -4.66 -0.22
N TYR A 588 0.56 -4.24 0.10
CA TYR A 588 -0.01 -4.40 1.44
C TYR A 588 -0.26 -5.88 1.78
N VAL A 589 -0.77 -6.67 0.84
CA VAL A 589 -1.02 -8.10 1.07
C VAL A 589 0.29 -8.86 1.26
N LEU A 590 1.31 -8.61 0.43
CA LEU A 590 2.66 -9.15 0.63
C LEU A 590 3.20 -8.80 2.03
N ARG A 591 3.05 -7.54 2.46
CA ARG A 591 3.43 -7.09 3.80
C ARG A 591 2.63 -7.82 4.91
N ARG A 592 1.34 -8.10 4.73
CA ARG A 592 0.54 -8.91 5.68
C ARG A 592 1.04 -10.35 5.77
N ILE A 593 1.35 -10.99 4.63
CA ILE A 593 1.89 -12.36 4.54
C ILE A 593 3.24 -12.46 5.28
N ILE A 594 4.21 -11.59 4.95
CA ILE A 594 5.53 -11.55 5.60
C ILE A 594 5.39 -11.41 7.13
N ARG A 595 4.57 -10.45 7.59
CA ARG A 595 4.41 -10.16 9.01
C ARG A 595 3.71 -11.28 9.80
N ARG A 596 2.80 -12.05 9.17
CA ARG A 596 2.17 -13.25 9.76
C ARG A 596 3.12 -14.45 9.84
N ALA A 597 4.02 -14.62 8.86
CA ALA A 597 5.11 -15.59 8.96
C ALA A 597 6.03 -15.27 10.14
N LEU A 598 6.50 -14.02 10.26
CA LEU A 598 7.38 -13.56 11.32
C LEU A 598 6.75 -13.63 12.72
N ARG A 599 5.45 -13.32 12.85
CA ARG A 599 4.69 -13.56 14.09
C ARG A 599 4.73 -15.03 14.52
N SER A 600 4.56 -15.96 13.57
CA SER A 600 4.57 -17.40 13.83
C SER A 600 5.97 -17.92 14.15
N ALA A 601 7.00 -17.45 13.44
CA ALA A 601 8.41 -17.72 13.74
C ALA A 601 8.79 -17.30 15.17
N LYS A 602 8.27 -16.17 15.66
CA LYS A 602 8.45 -15.74 17.05
C LYS A 602 7.72 -16.62 18.08
N GLN A 603 6.65 -17.31 17.71
CA GLN A 603 6.06 -18.37 18.57
C GLN A 603 6.90 -19.67 18.57
N LEU A 604 7.69 -19.93 17.52
CA LEU A 604 8.72 -20.97 17.48
C LEU A 604 10.05 -20.55 18.16
N GLY A 605 10.10 -19.36 18.78
CA GLY A 605 11.26 -18.83 19.51
C GLY A 605 12.26 -18.03 18.66
N ILE A 606 12.04 -17.89 17.35
CA ILE A 606 12.94 -17.11 16.48
C ILE A 606 12.71 -15.62 16.70
N ASN A 607 13.74 -14.90 17.16
CA ASN A 607 13.68 -13.46 17.46
C ASN A 607 14.53 -12.58 16.52
N GLU A 608 15.25 -13.21 15.60
CA GLU A 608 16.19 -12.58 14.67
C GLU A 608 15.78 -12.91 13.23
N SER A 609 16.36 -12.21 12.26
CA SER A 609 16.17 -12.50 10.83
C SER A 609 16.60 -13.92 10.48
N PHE A 610 15.77 -14.65 9.72
CA PHE A 610 16.00 -16.04 9.32
C PHE A 610 15.37 -16.43 7.98
N LEU A 611 14.43 -15.64 7.43
CA LEU A 611 13.70 -16.05 6.23
C LEU A 611 14.62 -16.26 5.02
N SER A 612 15.69 -15.49 4.88
CA SER A 612 16.70 -15.68 3.82
C SER A 612 17.50 -16.98 3.99
N ASP A 613 17.69 -17.50 5.20
CA ASP A 613 18.34 -18.80 5.45
C ASP A 613 17.46 -19.98 4.97
N LEU A 614 16.14 -19.78 4.89
CA LEU A 614 15.18 -20.77 4.43
C LEU A 614 15.09 -20.82 2.88
N TYR A 615 15.61 -19.80 2.19
CA TYR A 615 15.52 -19.67 0.73
C TYR A 615 16.17 -20.84 -0.06
N PRO A 616 17.34 -21.39 0.34
CA PRO A 616 17.89 -22.59 -0.30
C PRO A 616 16.98 -23.82 -0.22
N SER A 617 16.09 -23.90 0.79
CA SER A 617 15.12 -25.00 0.90
C SER A 617 13.90 -24.78 -0.01
N LEU A 618 13.57 -23.54 -0.36
CA LEU A 618 12.59 -23.24 -1.42
C LEU A 618 13.14 -23.62 -2.80
N LEU A 619 14.39 -23.27 -3.11
CA LEU A 619 15.00 -23.67 -4.39
C LEU A 619 15.13 -25.20 -4.53
N LYS A 620 15.27 -25.93 -3.41
CA LYS A 620 15.27 -27.41 -3.40
C LYS A 620 13.88 -28.04 -3.57
N SER A 621 12.79 -27.33 -3.30
CA SER A 621 11.42 -27.89 -3.40
C SER A 621 10.81 -27.76 -4.80
N PHE A 622 11.50 -27.13 -5.75
CA PHE A 622 11.10 -26.99 -7.16
C PHE A 622 12.22 -27.43 -8.12
N PRO A 623 11.90 -27.91 -9.33
CA PRO A 623 12.88 -28.08 -10.40
C PRO A 623 13.45 -26.70 -10.82
N PRO A 624 14.77 -26.56 -11.06
CA PRO A 624 15.40 -25.26 -11.34
C PRO A 624 14.78 -24.47 -12.49
N ASP A 625 14.36 -25.15 -13.56
CA ASP A 625 13.85 -24.55 -14.80
C ASP A 625 12.33 -24.35 -14.81
N LEU A 626 11.60 -24.80 -13.77
CA LEU A 626 10.13 -24.71 -13.72
C LEU A 626 9.66 -23.27 -13.44
N TYR A 627 10.36 -22.59 -12.53
CA TYR A 627 10.08 -21.21 -12.09
C TYR A 627 11.39 -20.39 -12.08
N PRO A 628 11.95 -20.09 -13.26
CA PRO A 628 13.26 -19.42 -13.38
C PRO A 628 13.27 -18.01 -12.78
N GLU A 629 12.12 -17.39 -12.55
CA GLU A 629 11.98 -16.12 -11.84
C GLU A 629 12.41 -16.19 -10.36
N LEU A 630 12.42 -17.38 -9.76
CA LEU A 630 12.99 -17.56 -8.42
C LEU A 630 14.52 -17.48 -8.49
N SER A 631 15.14 -18.40 -9.25
CA SER A 631 16.60 -18.50 -9.38
C SER A 631 17.25 -17.21 -9.90
N SER A 632 16.66 -16.57 -10.91
CA SER A 632 17.19 -15.34 -11.51
C SER A 632 17.00 -14.08 -10.67
N ARG A 633 16.09 -14.08 -9.67
CA ARG A 633 15.83 -12.94 -8.79
C ARG A 633 16.19 -13.22 -7.32
N ALA A 634 16.91 -14.31 -7.05
CA ALA A 634 17.19 -14.84 -5.71
C ALA A 634 17.76 -13.78 -4.75
N SER A 635 18.78 -13.04 -5.16
CA SER A 635 19.41 -11.98 -4.36
C SER A 635 18.42 -10.86 -4.01
N SER A 636 17.60 -10.44 -4.98
CA SER A 636 16.60 -9.39 -4.80
C SER A 636 15.44 -9.85 -3.93
N ILE A 637 15.02 -11.12 -4.04
CA ILE A 637 14.01 -11.73 -3.15
C ILE A 637 14.53 -11.73 -1.71
N CYS A 638 15.73 -12.27 -1.46
CA CYS A 638 16.36 -12.27 -0.15
C CYS A 638 16.56 -10.85 0.41
N SER A 639 17.01 -9.89 -0.41
CA SER A 639 17.18 -8.49 -0.01
C SER A 639 15.86 -7.85 0.44
N ILE A 640 14.78 -8.00 -0.35
CA ILE A 640 13.46 -7.45 -0.01
C ILE A 640 12.91 -8.11 1.27
N ILE A 641 13.05 -9.42 1.41
CA ILE A 641 12.61 -10.17 2.59
C ILE A 641 13.37 -9.71 3.84
N THR A 642 14.70 -9.71 3.83
CA THR A 642 15.52 -9.31 4.99
C THR A 642 15.29 -7.85 5.39
N ASN A 643 15.01 -6.95 4.44
CA ASN A 643 14.69 -5.55 4.75
C ASN A 643 13.34 -5.38 5.47
N GLU A 644 12.25 -6.01 4.99
CA GLU A 644 10.95 -5.97 5.67
C GLU A 644 10.99 -6.76 6.99
N GLU A 645 11.73 -7.88 7.06
CA GLU A 645 11.94 -8.69 8.26
C GLU A 645 12.63 -7.89 9.38
N THR A 646 13.78 -7.27 9.08
CA THR A 646 14.52 -6.44 10.03
C THR A 646 13.67 -5.25 10.50
N SER A 647 12.99 -4.58 9.57
CA SER A 647 12.10 -3.45 9.89
C SER A 647 10.87 -3.87 10.70
N PHE A 648 10.39 -5.11 10.53
CA PHE A 648 9.20 -5.57 11.24
C PHE A 648 9.52 -6.14 12.62
N LEU A 649 10.62 -6.88 12.81
CA LEU A 649 10.99 -7.44 14.13
C LEU A 649 11.09 -6.35 15.22
N ALA A 650 11.67 -5.19 14.89
CA ALA A 650 11.74 -4.02 15.78
C ALA A 650 10.37 -3.37 16.11
N THR A 651 9.36 -3.60 15.27
CA THR A 651 7.98 -3.11 15.47
C THR A 651 7.12 -4.17 16.17
N LEU A 652 7.30 -5.45 15.85
CA LEU A 652 6.70 -6.60 16.50
C LEU A 652 7.05 -6.63 17.99
N GLY A 653 8.32 -6.37 18.35
CA GLY A 653 8.73 -6.27 19.76
C GLY A 653 7.95 -5.21 20.54
N ARG A 654 7.95 -3.96 20.05
CA ARG A 654 7.26 -2.83 20.70
C ARG A 654 5.75 -3.03 20.81
N GLY A 655 5.11 -3.52 19.74
CA GLY A 655 3.67 -3.78 19.73
C GLY A 655 3.25 -4.97 20.61
N MET A 656 4.08 -6.01 20.72
CA MET A 656 3.84 -7.11 21.66
C MET A 656 3.83 -6.62 23.11
N SER A 657 4.84 -5.85 23.54
CA SER A 657 4.88 -5.32 24.90
C SER A 657 3.70 -4.39 25.22
N LEU A 658 3.24 -3.60 24.24
CA LEU A 658 2.04 -2.77 24.42
C LEU A 658 0.75 -3.62 24.53
N LEU A 659 0.62 -4.69 23.76
CA LEU A 659 -0.49 -5.64 23.87
C LEU A 659 -0.46 -6.42 25.20
N GLU A 660 0.72 -6.84 25.65
CA GLU A 660 0.90 -7.51 26.95
C GLU A 660 0.49 -6.59 28.10
N ASN A 661 0.89 -5.31 28.07
CA ASN A 661 0.41 -4.30 29.02
C ASN A 661 -1.12 -4.15 29.02
N VAL A 662 -1.78 -4.17 27.85
CA VAL A 662 -3.25 -4.12 27.74
C VAL A 662 -3.89 -5.39 28.33
N PHE A 663 -3.35 -6.57 28.04
CA PHE A 663 -3.85 -7.83 28.58
C PHE A 663 -3.65 -7.95 30.10
N SER A 664 -2.67 -7.23 30.68
CA SER A 664 -2.41 -7.18 32.12
C SER A 664 -3.28 -6.15 32.89
N GLN A 665 -4.08 -5.31 32.23
CA GLN A 665 -4.93 -4.33 32.93
C GLN A 665 -6.17 -5.00 33.59
N PRO A 666 -6.37 -4.89 34.92
CA PRO A 666 -7.48 -5.54 35.62
C PRO A 666 -8.86 -5.18 35.07
N ASP A 667 -9.08 -3.89 34.79
CA ASP A 667 -10.36 -3.37 34.31
C ASP A 667 -10.76 -3.95 32.94
N LEU A 668 -9.75 -4.25 32.10
CA LEU A 668 -9.95 -4.82 30.77
C LEU A 668 -10.05 -6.36 30.78
N GLN A 669 -9.45 -7.05 31.76
CA GLN A 669 -9.57 -8.51 31.92
C GLN A 669 -11.02 -8.97 32.07
N ASN A 670 -11.85 -8.20 32.77
CA ASN A 670 -13.29 -8.49 32.93
C ASN A 670 -14.07 -8.32 31.62
N ALA A 671 -13.65 -7.37 30.75
CA ALA A 671 -14.32 -7.09 29.48
C ALA A 671 -13.77 -7.91 28.29
N LYS A 672 -12.57 -8.49 28.42
CA LYS A 672 -11.81 -9.22 27.37
C LYS A 672 -11.88 -8.58 25.99
N THR A 673 -11.79 -7.25 25.94
CA THR A 673 -11.98 -6.47 24.72
C THR A 673 -10.90 -5.40 24.63
N ILE A 674 -10.15 -5.37 23.52
CA ILE A 674 -9.13 -4.35 23.29
C ILE A 674 -9.83 -3.03 22.96
N PRO A 675 -9.59 -1.93 23.70
CA PRO A 675 -10.22 -0.64 23.41
C PRO A 675 -9.90 -0.16 21.98
N PRO A 676 -10.89 0.30 21.19
CA PRO A 676 -10.68 0.68 19.79
C PRO A 676 -9.61 1.75 19.58
N HIS A 677 -9.44 2.68 20.53
CA HIS A 677 -8.40 3.71 20.45
C HIS A 677 -6.98 3.12 20.58
N ILE A 678 -6.77 2.06 21.36
CA ILE A 678 -5.46 1.39 21.48
C ILE A 678 -5.19 0.52 20.26
N ALA A 679 -6.20 -0.20 19.76
CA ALA A 679 -6.08 -0.97 18.51
C ALA A 679 -5.79 -0.05 17.30
N PHE A 680 -6.38 1.15 17.28
CA PHE A 680 -6.05 2.21 16.32
C PHE A 680 -4.63 2.77 16.52
N GLN A 681 -4.22 3.09 17.75
CA GLN A 681 -2.88 3.61 18.05
C GLN A 681 -1.75 2.62 17.71
N LEU A 682 -1.96 1.32 17.98
CA LEU A 682 -1.07 0.24 17.54
C LEU A 682 -0.83 0.29 16.02
N TYR A 683 -1.89 0.44 15.25
CA TYR A 683 -1.83 0.52 13.79
C TYR A 683 -1.20 1.81 13.28
N ASP A 684 -1.69 2.96 13.74
CA ASP A 684 -1.34 4.29 13.24
C ASP A 684 0.01 4.78 13.77
N THR A 685 0.14 4.88 15.10
CA THR A 685 1.33 5.45 15.76
C THR A 685 2.52 4.50 15.78
N TYR A 686 2.27 3.19 15.91
CA TYR A 686 3.33 2.18 16.05
C TYR A 686 3.53 1.31 14.79
N GLY A 687 2.69 1.42 13.76
CA GLY A 687 2.82 0.66 12.51
C GLY A 687 2.56 -0.86 12.64
N PHE A 688 1.92 -1.27 13.74
CA PHE A 688 1.64 -2.67 14.06
C PHE A 688 0.37 -3.15 13.32
N PRO A 689 0.42 -4.20 12.49
CA PRO A 689 -0.73 -4.61 11.68
C PRO A 689 -1.99 -4.89 12.51
N PHE A 690 -3.11 -4.26 12.13
CA PHE A 690 -4.40 -4.50 12.76
C PHE A 690 -4.83 -5.98 12.65
N ASP A 691 -4.50 -6.63 11.54
CA ASP A 691 -4.72 -8.08 11.36
C ASP A 691 -4.00 -8.92 12.44
N LEU A 692 -2.80 -8.52 12.86
CA LEU A 692 -2.08 -9.19 13.94
C LEU A 692 -2.69 -8.88 15.31
N THR A 693 -3.18 -7.65 15.54
CA THR A 693 -3.95 -7.33 16.76
C THR A 693 -5.20 -8.22 16.87
N LEU A 694 -5.92 -8.46 15.76
CA LEU A 694 -7.07 -9.37 15.73
C LEU A 694 -6.70 -10.83 16.01
N ILE A 695 -5.60 -11.33 15.41
CA ILE A 695 -5.12 -12.70 15.63
C ILE A 695 -4.68 -12.89 17.08
N ILE A 696 -3.86 -11.98 17.62
CA ILE A 696 -3.33 -12.07 18.99
C ILE A 696 -4.46 -11.93 20.04
N ALA A 697 -5.46 -11.08 19.78
CA ALA A 697 -6.66 -11.01 20.60
C ALA A 697 -7.39 -12.37 20.62
N ARG A 698 -7.66 -12.95 19.44
CA ARG A 698 -8.32 -14.26 19.32
C ARG A 698 -7.54 -15.38 20.02
N GLU A 699 -6.22 -15.44 19.84
CA GLU A 699 -5.30 -16.38 20.51
C GLU A 699 -5.39 -16.29 22.05
N LYS A 700 -5.64 -15.08 22.60
CA LYS A 700 -5.81 -14.83 24.04
C LYS A 700 -7.26 -14.97 24.54
N GLY A 701 -8.23 -15.22 23.66
CA GLY A 701 -9.66 -15.21 24.01
C GLY A 701 -10.23 -13.80 24.26
N TRP A 702 -9.67 -12.79 23.59
CA TRP A 702 -10.11 -11.39 23.61
C TRP A 702 -10.75 -11.00 22.26
N THR A 703 -11.58 -9.94 22.28
CA THR A 703 -12.24 -9.38 21.10
C THR A 703 -11.77 -7.95 20.79
N VAL A 704 -12.14 -7.43 19.61
CA VAL A 704 -11.86 -6.05 19.18
C VAL A 704 -13.07 -5.55 18.37
N ASP A 705 -13.59 -4.35 18.66
CA ASP A 705 -14.63 -3.73 17.82
C ASP A 705 -14.01 -3.14 16.55
N ILE A 706 -14.02 -3.94 15.49
CA ILE A 706 -13.55 -3.57 14.14
C ILE A 706 -14.26 -2.30 13.64
N LYS A 707 -15.59 -2.18 13.82
CA LYS A 707 -16.39 -1.07 13.31
C LYS A 707 -16.08 0.25 14.02
N ALA A 708 -15.68 0.19 15.30
CA ALA A 708 -15.18 1.37 16.01
C ALA A 708 -13.78 1.79 15.54
N VAL A 709 -12.88 0.84 15.27
CA VAL A 709 -11.53 1.12 14.72
C VAL A 709 -11.61 1.69 13.31
N GLU A 710 -12.46 1.12 12.44
CA GLU A 710 -12.72 1.62 11.09
C GLU A 710 -13.18 3.10 11.11
N LYS A 711 -14.13 3.46 11.98
CA LYS A 711 -14.58 4.85 12.14
C LYS A 711 -13.49 5.82 12.60
N LEU A 712 -12.50 5.35 13.36
CA LEU A 712 -11.33 6.17 13.72
C LEU A 712 -10.41 6.37 12.49
N GLN A 713 -10.13 5.29 11.75
CA GLN A 713 -9.38 5.38 10.49
C GLN A 713 -10.08 6.27 9.44
N GLU A 714 -11.40 6.21 9.31
CA GLU A 714 -12.13 7.04 8.36
C GLU A 714 -12.06 8.53 8.70
N LYS A 715 -12.23 8.90 9.98
CA LYS A 715 -12.07 10.30 10.43
C LYS A 715 -10.68 10.84 10.09
N GLN A 716 -9.63 10.06 10.33
CA GLN A 716 -8.26 10.44 9.98
C GLN A 716 -8.04 10.50 8.46
N LYS A 717 -8.54 9.53 7.70
CA LYS A 717 -8.49 9.51 6.22
C LYS A 717 -9.25 10.67 5.59
N LEU A 718 -10.32 11.18 6.22
CA LEU A 718 -11.05 12.36 5.77
C LEU A 718 -10.23 13.64 6.01
N ALA A 719 -9.73 13.87 7.23
CA ALA A 719 -8.85 15.00 7.53
C ALA A 719 -7.59 15.01 6.63
N GLY A 720 -6.99 13.86 6.35
CA GLY A 720 -5.87 13.74 5.41
C GLY A 720 -6.25 14.01 3.95
N ARG A 721 -7.50 13.75 3.54
CA ARG A 721 -8.00 13.96 2.17
C ARG A 721 -8.37 15.41 1.86
N GLU A 722 -8.75 16.20 2.84
CA GLU A 722 -9.02 17.64 2.66
C GLU A 722 -7.77 18.42 2.21
N SER A 723 -6.57 17.89 2.48
CA SER A 723 -5.31 18.43 1.93
C SER A 723 -5.02 18.07 0.46
N TRP A 724 -5.78 17.16 -0.16
CA TRP A 724 -5.42 16.48 -1.43
C TRP A 724 -6.56 16.34 -2.46
N LYS A 725 -7.78 16.81 -2.17
CA LYS A 725 -8.98 16.57 -3.01
C LYS A 725 -9.67 17.84 -3.52
N SER A 726 -9.09 18.50 -4.52
CA SER A 726 -9.79 19.51 -5.34
C SER A 726 -9.62 19.30 -6.85
N ASP A 727 -8.39 19.16 -7.35
CA ASP A 727 -8.08 19.62 -8.71
C ASP A 727 -8.08 18.56 -9.85
N SER A 728 -7.77 17.29 -9.59
CA SER A 728 -7.20 16.42 -10.66
C SER A 728 -8.14 15.37 -11.29
N ILE A 729 -9.33 15.14 -10.72
CA ILE A 729 -10.19 14.00 -11.13
C ILE A 729 -11.19 14.37 -12.23
N ALA A 730 -11.76 15.58 -12.19
CA ALA A 730 -12.91 15.94 -13.04
C ALA A 730 -12.60 16.18 -14.52
N ASN A 731 -11.36 16.54 -14.88
CA ASN A 731 -10.97 16.80 -16.28
C ASN A 731 -10.60 15.51 -17.04
N LYS A 732 -10.13 14.46 -16.34
CA LYS A 732 -9.71 13.20 -16.96
C LYS A 732 -10.86 12.47 -17.66
N THR A 733 -12.09 12.65 -17.20
CA THR A 733 -13.28 12.01 -17.80
C THR A 733 -13.50 12.48 -19.23
N LYS A 734 -13.58 13.80 -19.47
CA LYS A 734 -13.78 14.38 -20.82
C LYS A 734 -12.60 14.08 -21.76
N LEU A 735 -11.36 14.24 -21.31
CA LEU A 735 -10.20 13.93 -22.13
C LEU A 735 -10.08 12.44 -22.51
N SER A 736 -10.79 11.53 -21.82
CA SER A 736 -10.88 10.13 -22.23
C SER A 736 -11.85 9.87 -23.39
N GLU A 737 -12.75 10.81 -23.70
CA GLU A 737 -13.68 10.70 -24.83
C GLU A 737 -12.94 10.78 -26.18
N TRP A 738 -11.85 11.55 -26.26
CA TRP A 738 -10.96 11.63 -27.42
C TRP A 738 -10.37 10.26 -27.84
N ARG A 739 -10.31 9.28 -26.92
CA ARG A 739 -9.90 7.89 -27.24
C ARG A 739 -10.87 7.22 -28.21
N HIS A 740 -12.17 7.48 -28.08
CA HIS A 740 -13.22 6.94 -28.97
C HIS A 740 -13.20 7.64 -30.33
N LEU A 741 -12.81 8.92 -30.37
CA LEU A 741 -12.54 9.68 -31.59
C LEU A 741 -11.20 9.32 -32.26
N ASN A 742 -10.44 8.35 -31.68
CA ASN A 742 -9.15 7.87 -32.16
C ASN A 742 -8.08 8.97 -32.37
N ILE A 743 -8.12 10.03 -31.56
CA ILE A 743 -7.18 11.15 -31.66
C ILE A 743 -5.82 10.74 -31.11
N LYS A 744 -4.83 10.58 -31.98
CA LYS A 744 -3.49 10.09 -31.63
C LYS A 744 -2.40 10.92 -32.33
N PRO A 745 -2.00 12.06 -31.76
CA PRO A 745 -0.95 12.88 -32.32
C PRO A 745 0.40 12.15 -32.41
N GLN A 746 1.11 12.32 -33.51
CA GLN A 746 2.46 11.81 -33.67
C GLN A 746 3.44 12.66 -32.85
N PHE A 747 4.01 12.09 -31.79
CA PHE A 747 5.13 12.71 -31.10
C PHE A 747 6.37 12.73 -31.98
N THR A 748 6.91 13.93 -32.20
CA THR A 748 8.07 14.21 -33.06
C THR A 748 9.25 14.80 -32.28
N GLY A 749 9.03 15.25 -31.04
CA GLY A 749 10.01 15.95 -30.20
C GLY A 749 11.20 15.14 -29.69
N TYR A 750 11.45 13.94 -30.21
CA TYR A 750 12.76 13.28 -30.09
C TYR A 750 13.80 13.91 -31.02
N ASP A 751 13.37 14.49 -32.15
CA ASP A 751 14.25 15.22 -33.08
C ASP A 751 14.33 16.69 -32.66
N HIS A 752 15.53 17.18 -32.38
CA HIS A 752 15.77 18.56 -31.99
C HIS A 752 15.44 19.57 -33.10
N SER A 753 15.49 19.15 -34.38
CA SER A 753 15.09 19.99 -35.51
C SER A 753 13.57 20.22 -35.61
N LEU A 754 12.77 19.38 -34.94
CA LEU A 754 11.30 19.45 -34.93
C LEU A 754 10.73 20.14 -33.68
N LEU A 755 11.58 20.62 -32.76
CA LEU A 755 11.15 21.37 -31.55
C LEU A 755 10.55 22.74 -31.86
N HIS A 756 10.71 23.25 -33.09
CA HIS A 756 9.96 24.37 -33.65
C HIS A 756 9.41 23.95 -35.01
N GLN A 757 8.09 23.72 -35.07
CA GLN A 757 7.42 23.21 -36.29
C GLN A 757 6.01 23.78 -36.44
N HIS A 758 5.41 23.56 -37.61
CA HIS A 758 3.98 23.85 -37.82
C HIS A 758 3.16 22.58 -37.58
N SER A 759 2.03 22.74 -36.87
CA SER A 759 1.16 21.65 -36.45
C SER A 759 -0.29 21.98 -36.75
N LYS A 760 -1.13 20.97 -36.96
CA LYS A 760 -2.58 21.10 -37.18
C LYS A 760 -3.33 20.74 -35.90
N ILE A 761 -4.32 21.55 -35.51
CA ILE A 761 -5.20 21.24 -34.38
C ILE A 761 -6.09 20.04 -34.73
N LEU A 762 -6.09 19.01 -33.88
CA LEU A 762 -6.95 17.83 -33.97
C LEU A 762 -8.18 17.89 -33.05
N ALA A 763 -8.07 18.49 -31.87
CA ALA A 763 -9.18 18.68 -30.92
C ALA A 763 -8.90 19.81 -29.93
N VAL A 764 -9.98 20.40 -29.42
CA VAL A 764 -9.98 21.50 -28.44
C VAL A 764 -11.03 21.23 -27.37
N GLU A 765 -10.67 21.30 -26.09
CA GLU A 765 -11.62 21.16 -24.96
C GLU A 765 -11.33 22.22 -23.88
N PRO A 766 -12.30 23.07 -23.50
CA PRO A 766 -12.10 24.08 -22.45
C PRO A 766 -11.77 23.46 -21.08
N SER A 767 -10.81 24.03 -20.35
CA SER A 767 -10.57 23.65 -18.95
C SER A 767 -11.66 24.21 -18.04
N LYS A 768 -11.93 23.52 -16.93
CA LYS A 768 -12.74 24.07 -15.82
C LYS A 768 -11.99 25.14 -15.01
N LYS A 769 -10.67 25.26 -15.19
CA LYS A 769 -9.88 26.39 -14.70
C LYS A 769 -9.97 27.53 -15.73
N GLY A 770 -10.38 28.71 -15.29
CA GLY A 770 -10.66 29.83 -16.19
C GLY A 770 -9.46 30.23 -17.06
N ASN A 771 -9.71 30.44 -18.34
CA ASN A 771 -8.75 30.76 -19.41
C ASN A 771 -7.73 29.64 -19.77
N GLU A 772 -7.77 28.46 -19.17
CA GLU A 772 -7.01 27.30 -19.65
C GLU A 772 -7.80 26.50 -20.71
N ILE A 773 -7.11 25.93 -21.71
CA ILE A 773 -7.70 25.09 -22.77
C ILE A 773 -6.81 23.86 -23.00
N TYR A 774 -7.41 22.69 -23.21
CA TYR A 774 -6.72 21.49 -23.67
C TYR A 774 -6.72 21.43 -25.20
N LEU A 775 -5.55 21.18 -25.78
CA LEU A 775 -5.31 21.20 -27.22
C LEU A 775 -4.55 19.94 -27.68
N ALA A 776 -5.09 19.21 -28.65
CA ALA A 776 -4.34 18.22 -29.41
C ALA A 776 -3.83 18.84 -30.71
N ILE A 777 -2.53 18.74 -30.98
CA ILE A 777 -1.90 19.20 -32.23
C ILE A 777 -1.08 18.08 -32.86
N ASP A 778 -1.05 18.00 -34.18
CA ASP A 778 -0.34 16.95 -34.92
C ASP A 778 0.43 17.55 -36.12
N PRO A 779 1.73 17.27 -36.30
CA PRO A 779 2.62 16.56 -35.36
C PRO A 779 2.84 17.34 -34.04
N CYS A 780 3.14 16.64 -32.94
CA CYS A 780 3.35 17.25 -31.62
C CYS A 780 4.84 17.20 -31.20
N PRO A 781 5.49 18.36 -30.92
CA PRO A 781 6.89 18.38 -30.46
C PRO A 781 7.04 18.30 -28.94
N PHE A 782 5.96 18.46 -28.16
CA PHE A 782 6.01 18.54 -26.70
C PHE A 782 5.89 17.15 -26.04
N TYR A 783 6.82 16.84 -25.15
CA TYR A 783 6.83 15.62 -24.34
C TYR A 783 5.92 15.75 -23.11
N GLY A 784 5.09 14.74 -22.86
CA GLY A 784 4.18 14.68 -21.72
C GLY A 784 4.77 14.01 -20.47
N LEU A 785 4.14 14.19 -19.31
CA LEU A 785 4.58 13.57 -18.05
C LEU A 785 4.72 12.04 -18.17
N GLY A 786 5.95 11.50 -18.14
CA GLY A 786 6.21 10.07 -18.32
C GLY A 786 7.67 9.67 -18.04
N GLY A 787 7.91 8.45 -17.53
CA GLY A 787 9.24 7.96 -17.14
C GLY A 787 9.89 8.72 -15.96
N GLY A 788 9.09 9.47 -15.19
CA GLY A 788 9.58 10.40 -14.17
C GLY A 788 10.03 11.77 -14.72
N GLN A 789 10.10 11.94 -16.04
CA GLN A 789 10.39 13.24 -16.66
C GLN A 789 9.16 14.16 -16.60
N VAL A 790 9.38 15.41 -16.14
CA VAL A 790 8.35 16.46 -16.17
C VAL A 790 8.01 16.85 -17.61
N PRO A 791 6.77 17.28 -17.87
CA PRO A 791 6.36 17.71 -19.21
C PRO A 791 7.12 18.95 -19.69
N ASP A 792 7.20 19.05 -21.01
CA ASP A 792 7.72 20.23 -21.71
C ASP A 792 6.82 21.45 -21.48
N GLN A 793 7.39 22.63 -21.72
CA GLN A 793 6.68 23.92 -21.78
C GLN A 793 7.17 24.67 -23.02
N GLY A 794 6.48 25.75 -23.39
CA GLY A 794 6.82 26.54 -24.57
C GLY A 794 5.64 27.37 -25.04
N ILE A 795 5.57 27.63 -26.35
CA ILE A 795 4.60 28.55 -26.97
C ILE A 795 3.89 27.85 -28.13
N ILE A 796 2.58 28.09 -28.22
CA ILE A 796 1.75 27.90 -29.41
C ILE A 796 1.42 29.30 -29.96
N THR A 797 1.85 29.60 -31.17
CA THR A 797 1.52 30.86 -31.86
C THR A 797 0.40 30.59 -32.85
N LEU A 798 -0.71 31.33 -32.70
CA LEU A 798 -1.93 31.16 -33.49
C LEU A 798 -1.84 31.88 -34.84
N ALA A 799 -2.80 31.63 -35.73
CA ALA A 799 -2.84 32.22 -37.08
C ALA A 799 -2.93 33.77 -37.07
N ASN A 800 -3.50 34.37 -36.01
CA ASN A 800 -3.51 35.83 -35.79
C ASN A 800 -2.23 36.38 -35.12
N LYS A 801 -1.20 35.53 -34.94
CA LYS A 801 0.05 35.79 -34.21
C LYS A 801 -0.09 36.13 -32.73
N SER A 802 -1.24 35.82 -32.10
CA SER A 802 -1.33 35.73 -30.64
C SER A 802 -0.53 34.52 -30.12
N GLU A 803 0.17 34.69 -29.00
CA GLU A 803 0.97 33.64 -28.36
C GLU A 803 0.28 33.09 -27.10
N TRP A 804 0.20 31.76 -27.02
CA TRP A 804 -0.36 31.02 -25.89
C TRP A 804 0.72 30.11 -25.29
N GLN A 805 0.89 30.16 -23.97
CA GLN A 805 1.89 29.38 -23.26
C GLN A 805 1.40 27.95 -23.02
N VAL A 806 2.21 26.96 -23.36
CA VAL A 806 2.03 25.57 -22.92
C VAL A 806 2.47 25.46 -21.46
N THR A 807 1.52 25.20 -20.57
CA THR A 807 1.75 25.17 -19.11
C THR A 807 2.00 23.76 -18.59
N ASP A 808 1.33 22.76 -19.16
CA ASP A 808 1.39 21.33 -18.82
C ASP A 808 1.13 20.48 -20.07
N VAL A 809 1.55 19.21 -20.07
CA VAL A 809 1.34 18.26 -21.18
C VAL A 809 0.98 16.89 -20.61
N VAL A 810 -0.26 16.48 -20.86
CA VAL A 810 -0.85 15.27 -20.27
C VAL A 810 -1.09 14.20 -21.33
N GLN A 811 -0.90 12.93 -20.93
CA GLN A 811 -1.20 11.76 -21.75
C GLN A 811 -2.45 11.06 -21.18
N PRO A 812 -3.69 11.47 -21.56
CA PRO A 812 -4.92 10.95 -20.96
C PRO A 812 -5.18 9.46 -21.27
N TYR A 813 -4.61 8.96 -22.36
CA TYR A 813 -4.64 7.55 -22.77
C TYR A 813 -3.45 7.26 -23.70
N GLU A 814 -3.16 5.97 -23.88
CA GLU A 814 -2.14 5.46 -24.79
C GLU A 814 -2.23 6.08 -26.21
N GLY A 815 -1.17 6.78 -26.61
CA GLY A 815 -1.07 7.50 -27.88
C GLY A 815 -1.78 8.86 -27.96
N GLY A 816 -2.60 9.23 -26.98
CA GLY A 816 -3.25 10.55 -26.92
C GLY A 816 -2.38 11.57 -26.20
N ILE A 817 -2.10 12.71 -26.82
CA ILE A 817 -1.33 13.81 -26.23
C ILE A 817 -2.23 15.05 -26.19
N ALA A 818 -2.33 15.69 -25.02
CA ALA A 818 -3.07 16.93 -24.82
C ALA A 818 -2.18 17.99 -24.14
N LEU A 819 -1.97 19.11 -24.81
CA LEU A 819 -1.31 20.30 -24.26
C LEU A 819 -2.33 21.05 -23.41
N CYS A 820 -1.99 21.46 -22.19
CA CYS A 820 -2.71 22.53 -21.49
C CYS A 820 -2.09 23.85 -21.90
N ILE A 821 -2.91 24.77 -22.44
CA ILE A 821 -2.47 26.09 -22.89
C ILE A 821 -3.22 27.21 -22.17
N ALA A 822 -2.54 28.33 -21.94
CA ALA A 822 -3.09 29.55 -21.37
C ALA A 822 -2.66 30.78 -22.19
N PRO A 823 -3.51 31.83 -22.31
CA PRO A 823 -3.19 33.03 -23.07
C PRO A 823 -2.13 33.87 -22.33
N ILE A 824 -1.08 34.30 -23.03
CA ILE A 824 -0.05 35.17 -22.44
C ILE A 824 -0.62 36.56 -22.16
N ASN A 825 -1.42 37.11 -23.08
CA ASN A 825 -2.26 38.29 -22.81
C ASN A 825 -3.73 37.89 -22.58
N LYS A 826 -4.23 38.14 -21.37
CA LYS A 826 -5.61 37.81 -20.96
C LYS A 826 -6.69 38.68 -21.63
N GLU A 827 -6.33 39.84 -22.19
CA GLU A 827 -7.27 40.76 -22.84
C GLU A 827 -7.74 40.22 -24.20
N ASN A 828 -6.80 39.73 -25.02
CA ASN A 828 -7.08 39.17 -26.34
C ASN A 828 -7.68 37.75 -26.29
N ALA A 829 -7.56 37.06 -25.15
CA ALA A 829 -7.93 35.66 -24.97
C ALA A 829 -9.34 35.30 -25.49
N LYS A 830 -10.34 36.19 -25.37
CA LYS A 830 -11.71 35.98 -25.88
C LYS A 830 -11.82 36.07 -27.40
N GLN A 831 -10.94 36.81 -28.05
CA GLN A 831 -10.88 36.95 -29.52
C GLN A 831 -10.13 35.76 -30.13
N ASP A 832 -9.05 35.34 -29.47
CA ASP A 832 -8.20 34.20 -29.84
C ASP A 832 -8.95 32.86 -29.91
N LEU A 833 -10.06 32.69 -29.17
CA LEU A 833 -10.89 31.48 -29.23
C LEU A 833 -11.38 31.12 -30.64
N LYS A 834 -11.47 32.10 -31.56
CA LYS A 834 -11.82 31.86 -32.97
C LYS A 834 -10.69 31.17 -33.75
N PHE A 835 -9.47 31.23 -33.26
CA PHE A 835 -8.26 30.62 -33.85
C PHE A 835 -7.84 29.33 -33.13
N LEU A 836 -8.58 28.92 -32.09
CA LEU A 836 -8.44 27.65 -31.39
C LEU A 836 -9.60 26.73 -31.78
N GLN A 837 -9.55 26.20 -33.00
CA GLN A 837 -10.56 25.28 -33.55
C GLN A 837 -9.89 24.14 -34.32
N GLU A 838 -10.59 23.01 -34.40
CA GLU A 838 -10.16 21.84 -35.17
C GLU A 838 -9.87 22.20 -36.62
N GLY A 839 -8.80 21.63 -37.16
CA GLY A 839 -8.38 21.85 -38.55
C GLY A 839 -7.46 23.04 -38.78
N GLN A 840 -7.38 24.01 -37.86
CA GLN A 840 -6.50 25.18 -38.03
C GLN A 840 -5.01 24.83 -37.85
N LEU A 841 -4.13 25.64 -38.44
CA LEU A 841 -2.68 25.52 -38.31
C LEU A 841 -2.17 26.46 -37.19
N VAL A 842 -1.22 25.94 -36.41
CA VAL A 842 -0.50 26.68 -35.37
C VAL A 842 1.00 26.44 -35.50
N GLU A 843 1.78 27.40 -35.02
CA GLU A 843 3.24 27.33 -34.95
C GLU A 843 3.62 26.91 -33.52
N ALA A 844 4.25 25.74 -33.38
CA ALA A 844 4.51 25.08 -32.10
C ALA A 844 6.01 25.10 -31.77
N LYS A 845 6.36 25.63 -30.60
CA LYS A 845 7.75 25.89 -30.20
C LYS A 845 8.02 25.49 -28.75
N VAL A 846 8.88 24.50 -28.54
CA VAL A 846 9.31 24.01 -27.21
C VAL A 846 10.35 24.97 -26.60
N ASP A 847 10.34 25.12 -25.28
CA ASP A 847 11.43 25.76 -24.54
C ASP A 847 12.68 24.86 -24.55
N ILE A 848 13.60 25.18 -25.46
CA ILE A 848 14.85 24.44 -25.66
C ILE A 848 15.72 24.44 -24.39
N GLN A 849 15.80 25.56 -23.65
CA GLN A 849 16.64 25.62 -22.44
C GLN A 849 16.06 24.76 -21.32
N ARG A 850 14.73 24.73 -21.17
CA ARG A 850 14.05 23.79 -20.27
C ARG A 850 14.31 22.35 -20.70
N ARG A 851 14.16 22.05 -21.99
CA ARG A 851 14.33 20.69 -22.55
C ARG A 851 15.75 20.17 -22.37
N GLU A 852 16.79 20.92 -22.76
CA GLU A 852 18.19 20.53 -22.58
C GLU A 852 18.49 20.23 -21.11
N GLY A 853 17.97 21.06 -20.19
CA GLY A 853 18.09 20.84 -18.75
C GLY A 853 17.48 19.50 -18.32
N VAL A 854 16.31 19.14 -18.84
CA VAL A 854 15.64 17.86 -18.56
C VAL A 854 16.42 16.69 -19.17
N GLU A 855 16.86 16.78 -20.42
CA GLU A 855 17.62 15.73 -21.11
C GLU A 855 18.95 15.41 -20.41
N ILE A 856 19.63 16.45 -19.92
CA ILE A 856 20.84 16.33 -19.09
C ILE A 856 20.54 15.55 -17.81
N HIS A 857 19.50 15.95 -17.05
CA HIS A 857 19.16 15.28 -15.79
C HIS A 857 18.56 13.87 -15.99
N HIS A 858 17.88 13.60 -17.11
CA HIS A 858 17.37 12.27 -17.43
C HIS A 858 18.53 11.31 -17.70
N THR A 859 19.47 11.73 -18.55
CA THR A 859 20.65 10.92 -18.87
C THR A 859 21.55 10.74 -17.64
N ALA A 860 21.67 11.77 -16.78
CA ALA A 860 22.36 11.65 -15.50
C ALA A 860 21.69 10.66 -14.53
N THR A 861 20.37 10.46 -14.63
CA THR A 861 19.66 9.44 -13.84
C THR A 861 20.10 8.02 -14.24
N HIS A 862 20.25 7.73 -15.53
CA HIS A 862 20.77 6.44 -16.01
C HIS A 862 22.23 6.21 -15.61
N LEU A 863 23.07 7.24 -15.70
CA LEU A 863 24.46 7.16 -15.19
C LEU A 863 24.50 6.96 -13.66
N LEU A 864 23.58 7.57 -12.90
CA LEU A 864 23.47 7.35 -11.46
C LEU A 864 23.04 5.90 -11.13
N ASN A 865 22.06 5.34 -11.85
CA ASN A 865 21.62 3.95 -11.72
C ASN A 865 22.79 2.96 -11.96
N ALA A 866 23.51 3.14 -13.07
CA ALA A 866 24.69 2.33 -13.40
C ALA A 866 25.85 2.52 -12.40
N GLY A 867 26.10 3.75 -11.96
CA GLY A 867 27.13 4.08 -10.98
C GLY A 867 26.87 3.46 -9.60
N LEU A 868 25.63 3.52 -9.12
CA LEU A 868 25.19 2.86 -7.89
C LEU A 868 25.47 1.35 -7.94
N ARG A 869 24.98 0.65 -8.97
CA ARG A 869 25.20 -0.80 -9.16
C ARG A 869 26.68 -1.16 -9.18
N LYS A 870 27.47 -0.38 -9.94
CA LYS A 870 28.90 -0.63 -10.17
C LYS A 870 29.78 -0.39 -8.94
N ILE A 871 29.55 0.69 -8.20
CA ILE A 871 30.36 1.05 -7.01
C ILE A 871 29.94 0.27 -5.76
N LEU A 872 28.65 -0.06 -5.63
CA LEU A 872 28.14 -0.84 -4.50
C LEU A 872 28.17 -2.36 -4.74
N HIS A 873 28.66 -2.78 -5.92
CA HIS A 873 28.78 -4.17 -6.35
C HIS A 873 27.50 -4.99 -6.13
N SER A 874 26.35 -4.41 -6.49
CA SER A 874 25.03 -4.99 -6.24
C SER A 874 24.05 -4.67 -7.37
N ASP A 875 23.64 -5.71 -8.09
CA ASP A 875 22.61 -5.64 -9.13
C ASP A 875 21.17 -5.59 -8.56
N ASP A 876 21.02 -5.81 -7.25
CA ASP A 876 19.76 -5.70 -6.51
C ASP A 876 19.24 -4.25 -6.37
N ILE A 877 19.99 -3.27 -6.88
CA ILE A 877 19.60 -1.86 -6.88
C ILE A 877 18.56 -1.63 -7.97
N VAL A 878 17.30 -1.75 -7.57
CA VAL A 878 16.12 -1.47 -8.40
C VAL A 878 15.61 -0.05 -8.12
N GLN A 879 15.30 0.70 -9.18
CA GLN A 879 14.61 1.99 -9.10
C GLN A 879 13.22 1.83 -8.45
N ALA A 880 13.03 2.47 -7.30
CA ALA A 880 11.75 2.57 -6.59
C ALA A 880 10.93 3.79 -7.05
N GLY A 881 11.58 4.78 -7.68
CA GLY A 881 10.93 5.96 -8.25
C GLY A 881 11.96 6.95 -8.83
N SER A 882 11.52 7.83 -9.71
CA SER A 882 12.35 8.88 -10.30
C SER A 882 11.55 10.17 -10.48
N THR A 883 12.23 11.32 -10.45
CA THR A 883 11.68 12.59 -10.95
C THR A 883 12.81 13.43 -11.54
N VAL A 884 12.64 13.86 -12.80
CA VAL A 884 13.63 14.59 -13.58
C VAL A 884 13.07 15.96 -13.92
N GLU A 885 13.70 17.01 -13.39
CA GLU A 885 13.38 18.42 -13.60
C GLU A 885 14.50 19.10 -14.41
N PRO A 886 14.29 20.31 -14.99
CA PRO A 886 15.33 21.02 -15.73
C PRO A 886 16.54 21.43 -14.86
N THR A 887 16.32 21.52 -13.55
CA THR A 887 17.25 22.09 -12.56
C THR A 887 17.83 21.06 -11.58
N LYS A 888 17.26 19.85 -11.51
CA LYS A 888 17.67 18.77 -10.60
C LYS A 888 17.10 17.41 -11.03
N LEU A 889 17.63 16.33 -10.49
CA LEU A 889 17.01 15.00 -10.48
C LEU A 889 16.82 14.49 -9.05
N ARG A 890 15.84 13.59 -8.89
CA ARG A 890 15.59 12.78 -7.70
C ARG A 890 15.51 11.32 -8.09
N PHE A 891 16.38 10.47 -7.55
CA PHE A 891 16.40 9.04 -7.80
C PHE A 891 16.16 8.26 -6.50
N ASP A 892 15.09 7.46 -6.48
CA ASP A 892 14.71 6.64 -5.34
C ASP A 892 15.02 5.16 -5.67
N PHE A 893 15.74 4.46 -4.81
CA PHE A 893 16.25 3.11 -5.09
C PHE A 893 16.22 2.18 -3.87
N THR A 894 16.19 0.88 -4.14
CA THR A 894 16.19 -0.17 -3.13
C THR A 894 17.61 -0.41 -2.59
N TYR A 895 17.84 -0.06 -1.32
CA TYR A 895 19.09 -0.33 -0.62
C TYR A 895 18.86 -0.31 0.90
N GLY A 896 19.35 -1.35 1.60
CA GLY A 896 19.00 -1.61 3.00
C GLY A 896 19.71 -0.73 4.04
N LYS A 897 20.70 0.07 3.64
CA LYS A 897 21.61 0.80 4.54
C LYS A 897 21.82 2.24 4.04
N PRO A 898 22.19 3.21 4.90
CA PRO A 898 22.70 4.50 4.45
C PRO A 898 23.99 4.33 3.63
N LEU A 899 24.21 5.19 2.65
CA LEU A 899 25.47 5.20 1.91
C LEU A 899 26.57 5.90 2.73
N LYS A 900 27.79 5.36 2.70
CA LYS A 900 28.94 6.00 3.35
C LYS A 900 29.34 7.25 2.54
N PRO A 901 29.88 8.31 3.18
CA PRO A 901 30.37 9.50 2.47
C PRO A 901 31.41 9.17 1.39
N LYS A 902 32.23 8.13 1.60
CA LYS A 902 33.18 7.61 0.61
C LYS A 902 32.47 7.01 -0.62
N GLU A 903 31.46 6.15 -0.40
CA GLU A 903 30.69 5.51 -1.48
C GLU A 903 29.98 6.56 -2.35
N LEU A 904 29.39 7.59 -1.72
CA LEU A 904 28.79 8.73 -2.42
C LEU A 904 29.82 9.51 -3.26
N SER A 905 31.03 9.73 -2.74
CA SER A 905 32.10 10.38 -3.49
C SER A 905 32.62 9.51 -4.65
N GLU A 906 32.67 8.19 -4.48
CA GLU A 906 33.10 7.26 -5.53
C GLU A 906 32.07 7.17 -6.67
N ILE A 907 30.77 7.20 -6.35
CA ILE A 907 29.67 7.32 -7.33
C ILE A 907 29.75 8.66 -8.07
N GLU A 908 29.88 9.78 -7.35
CA GLU A 908 29.96 11.11 -7.95
C GLU A 908 31.18 11.27 -8.87
N ASN A 909 32.36 10.81 -8.43
CA ASN A 909 33.58 10.82 -9.23
C ASN A 909 33.40 9.95 -10.48
N TRP A 910 32.87 8.72 -10.33
CA TRP A 910 32.67 7.81 -11.47
C TRP A 910 31.74 8.40 -12.54
N ILE A 911 30.63 9.06 -12.14
CA ILE A 911 29.72 9.71 -13.08
C ILE A 911 30.42 10.87 -13.82
N ASN A 912 31.24 11.66 -13.12
CA ASN A 912 32.02 12.74 -13.73
C ASN A 912 33.11 12.20 -14.68
N ASP A 913 33.84 11.15 -14.31
CA ASP A 913 34.87 10.51 -15.14
C ASP A 913 34.28 9.81 -16.38
N VAL A 914 33.05 9.30 -16.26
CA VAL A 914 32.25 8.79 -17.38
C VAL A 914 31.83 9.93 -18.31
N ALA A 915 31.27 11.02 -17.78
CA ALA A 915 30.84 12.18 -18.55
C ALA A 915 32.02 12.85 -19.28
N LEU A 916 33.17 13.03 -18.62
CA LEU A 916 34.37 13.66 -19.20
C LEU A 916 34.97 12.87 -20.37
N ARG A 917 35.01 11.52 -20.28
CA ARG A 917 35.49 10.68 -21.38
C ARG A 917 34.60 10.80 -22.62
N GLY A 918 33.29 10.97 -22.42
CA GLY A 918 32.31 11.16 -23.47
C GLY A 918 31.93 9.86 -24.19
N ALA A 919 30.67 9.79 -24.57
CA ALA A 919 30.06 8.70 -25.32
C ALA A 919 28.79 9.25 -25.97
N LYS A 920 28.50 8.81 -27.20
CA LYS A 920 27.24 9.15 -27.86
C LYS A 920 26.14 8.19 -27.40
N THR A 921 25.00 8.76 -27.01
CA THR A 921 23.79 7.98 -26.68
C THR A 921 23.22 7.39 -27.96
N GLN A 922 22.88 6.10 -27.94
CA GLN A 922 22.23 5.41 -29.05
C GLN A 922 20.79 5.07 -28.68
N VAL A 923 19.86 5.29 -29.61
CA VAL A 923 18.46 4.86 -29.49
C VAL A 923 18.27 3.64 -30.38
N LYS A 924 17.68 2.56 -29.84
CA LYS A 924 17.40 1.32 -30.56
C LYS A 924 15.97 0.89 -30.30
N HIS A 925 15.25 0.52 -31.36
CA HIS A 925 13.92 -0.08 -31.27
C HIS A 925 14.05 -1.58 -31.55
N MET A 926 13.59 -2.42 -30.64
CA MET A 926 13.67 -3.89 -30.72
C MET A 926 12.57 -4.54 -29.90
N GLN A 927 12.36 -5.86 -30.01
CA GLN A 927 11.35 -6.55 -29.21
C GLN A 927 11.78 -6.64 -27.74
N LEU A 928 10.81 -6.68 -26.83
CA LEU A 928 11.02 -6.70 -25.38
C LEU A 928 11.98 -7.83 -24.93
N MET A 929 11.83 -9.03 -25.50
CA MET A 929 12.74 -10.15 -25.19
C MET A 929 14.16 -9.90 -25.67
N ASP A 930 14.36 -9.35 -26.88
CA ASP A 930 15.69 -9.03 -27.41
C ASP A 930 16.38 -7.96 -26.57
N ALA A 931 15.64 -6.95 -26.11
CA ALA A 931 16.16 -5.90 -25.24
C ALA A 931 16.69 -6.47 -23.92
N VAL A 932 15.87 -7.28 -23.23
CA VAL A 932 16.24 -7.95 -21.97
C VAL A 932 17.42 -8.90 -22.19
N ASN A 933 17.40 -9.71 -23.24
CA ASN A 933 18.49 -10.62 -23.62
C ASN A 933 19.80 -9.87 -23.94
N SER A 934 19.71 -8.62 -24.43
CA SER A 934 20.88 -7.76 -24.65
C SER A 934 21.45 -7.14 -23.37
N GLY A 935 20.86 -7.42 -22.19
CA GLY A 935 21.23 -6.84 -20.90
C GLY A 935 20.67 -5.44 -20.66
N ALA A 936 19.56 -5.07 -21.32
CA ALA A 936 18.90 -3.79 -21.03
C ALA A 936 18.13 -3.84 -19.71
N VAL A 937 18.37 -2.87 -18.82
CA VAL A 937 17.65 -2.73 -17.55
C VAL A 937 16.24 -2.21 -17.81
N ALA A 938 15.23 -2.94 -17.37
CA ALA A 938 13.84 -2.49 -17.37
C ALA A 938 13.49 -1.86 -16.02
N ALA A 939 12.83 -0.69 -16.03
CA ALA A 939 12.21 -0.14 -14.83
C ALA A 939 11.04 -1.05 -14.41
N PHE A 940 11.15 -1.65 -13.21
CA PHE A 940 10.33 -2.78 -12.81
C PHE A 940 8.81 -2.48 -12.76
N THR A 941 8.42 -1.23 -12.51
CA THR A 941 7.02 -0.84 -12.34
C THR A 941 6.27 -0.51 -13.64
N GLU A 942 6.94 -0.45 -14.78
CA GLU A 942 6.35 0.05 -16.03
C GLU A 942 5.82 -1.08 -16.94
N LYS A 943 4.77 -0.77 -17.71
CA LYS A 943 4.23 -1.67 -18.75
C LYS A 943 4.90 -1.38 -20.08
N TYR A 944 5.55 -2.39 -20.64
CA TYR A 944 6.18 -2.34 -21.96
C TYR A 944 5.27 -2.97 -23.02
N GLY A 945 5.27 -2.39 -24.23
CA GLY A 945 4.70 -3.03 -25.42
C GLY A 945 5.63 -4.10 -25.99
N GLU A 946 5.20 -4.76 -27.07
CA GLU A 946 6.00 -5.80 -27.75
C GLU A 946 7.34 -5.25 -28.27
N THR A 947 7.30 -4.08 -28.92
CA THR A 947 8.49 -3.30 -29.32
C THR A 947 8.79 -2.23 -28.28
N VAL A 948 10.04 -2.14 -27.83
CA VAL A 948 10.51 -1.19 -26.82
C VAL A 948 11.59 -0.26 -27.37
N ARG A 949 11.67 0.95 -26.79
CA ARG A 949 12.75 1.91 -27.01
C ARG A 949 13.84 1.70 -25.97
N VAL A 950 15.03 1.34 -26.43
CA VAL A 950 16.22 1.11 -25.62
C VAL A 950 17.16 2.30 -25.78
N ILE A 951 17.63 2.84 -24.66
CA ILE A 951 18.69 3.83 -24.59
C ILE A 951 19.97 3.11 -24.21
N ASP A 952 20.99 3.26 -25.05
CA ASP A 952 22.27 2.54 -24.95
C ASP A 952 23.40 3.57 -24.95
N VAL A 953 24.06 3.72 -23.79
CA VAL A 953 25.27 4.52 -23.60
C VAL A 953 26.44 3.51 -23.57
N PRO A 954 27.18 3.32 -24.68
CA PRO A 954 27.98 2.12 -24.89
C PRO A 954 29.01 1.84 -23.78
N GLY A 955 28.90 0.67 -23.15
CA GLY A 955 29.79 0.23 -22.07
C GLY A 955 29.57 0.93 -20.72
N ILE A 956 28.49 1.72 -20.57
CA ILE A 956 28.19 2.53 -19.38
C ILE A 956 26.82 2.17 -18.80
N SER A 957 25.73 2.29 -19.59
CA SER A 957 24.40 1.82 -19.21
C SER A 957 23.56 1.49 -20.44
N LYS A 958 22.58 0.59 -20.28
CA LYS A 958 21.58 0.27 -21.31
C LYS A 958 20.24 0.03 -20.63
N GLU A 959 19.23 0.83 -20.94
CA GLU A 959 17.98 0.87 -20.18
C GLU A 959 16.77 1.04 -21.11
N LEU A 960 15.61 0.47 -20.74
CA LEU A 960 14.34 0.74 -21.41
C LEU A 960 13.85 2.12 -21.00
N CYS A 961 13.71 3.06 -21.94
CA CYS A 961 13.22 4.40 -21.62
C CYS A 961 12.50 5.08 -22.78
N GLY A 962 11.36 5.72 -22.48
CA GLY A 962 10.63 6.60 -23.38
C GLY A 962 11.09 8.06 -23.35
N GLY A 963 12.01 8.43 -22.47
CA GLY A 963 12.39 9.82 -22.20
C GLY A 963 13.19 10.52 -23.30
N THR A 964 13.43 11.81 -23.10
CA THR A 964 14.35 12.60 -23.91
C THR A 964 15.73 12.61 -23.26
N HIS A 965 16.80 12.41 -24.04
CA HIS A 965 18.17 12.23 -23.56
C HIS A 965 19.15 13.05 -24.39
N VAL A 966 20.34 13.34 -23.83
CA VAL A 966 21.39 14.03 -24.59
C VAL A 966 22.01 13.11 -25.65
N ASP A 967 22.47 13.72 -26.73
CA ASP A 967 23.26 13.13 -27.80
C ASP A 967 24.66 12.67 -27.36
N ASP A 968 25.33 13.44 -26.49
CA ASP A 968 26.65 13.12 -25.91
C ASP A 968 26.68 13.40 -24.41
N ILE A 969 27.09 12.40 -23.63
CA ILE A 969 27.10 12.49 -22.15
C ILE A 969 28.04 13.55 -21.58
N ARG A 970 28.93 14.15 -22.37
CA ARG A 970 29.74 15.32 -21.95
C ARG A 970 28.88 16.50 -21.51
N LYS A 971 27.65 16.64 -22.02
CA LYS A 971 26.69 17.67 -21.59
C LYS A 971 26.27 17.57 -20.10
N LEU A 972 26.52 16.44 -19.44
CA LEU A 972 26.21 16.23 -18.02
C LEU A 972 27.26 16.81 -17.07
N TYR A 973 28.49 17.03 -17.55
CA TYR A 973 29.58 17.53 -16.71
C TYR A 973 29.41 19.03 -16.40
N PRO A 974 29.58 19.48 -15.14
CA PRO A 974 29.84 18.70 -13.93
C PRO A 974 28.56 18.11 -13.31
N PHE A 975 28.68 16.95 -12.67
CA PHE A 975 27.63 16.29 -11.89
C PHE A 975 27.90 16.40 -10.39
N LYS A 976 26.86 16.64 -9.57
CA LYS A 976 26.97 16.76 -8.10
C LYS A 976 25.76 16.13 -7.40
N ILE A 977 26.01 15.23 -6.46
CA ILE A 977 25.06 14.75 -5.46
C ILE A 977 24.88 15.84 -4.39
N LEU A 978 23.63 16.23 -4.13
CA LEU A 978 23.26 17.23 -3.13
C LEU A 978 23.00 16.61 -1.75
N ASN A 979 22.26 15.50 -1.71
CA ASN A 979 21.91 14.80 -0.47
C ASN A 979 21.64 13.31 -0.71
N GLU A 980 21.63 12.53 0.38
CA GLU A 980 21.21 11.14 0.45
C GLU A 980 20.28 10.99 1.66
N THR A 981 19.09 10.43 1.48
CA THR A 981 18.04 10.35 2.52
C THR A 981 17.27 9.02 2.51
N SER A 982 16.78 8.57 3.67
CA SER A 982 15.85 7.43 3.73
C SER A 982 14.42 7.90 3.46
N VAL A 983 13.74 7.26 2.50
CA VAL A 983 12.32 7.54 2.20
C VAL A 983 11.42 6.54 2.94
N ALA A 984 11.85 5.29 3.00
CA ALA A 984 11.18 4.20 3.71
C ALA A 984 12.21 3.16 4.18
N ALA A 985 11.77 2.13 4.90
CA ALA A 985 12.60 0.95 5.15
C ALA A 985 13.05 0.33 3.82
N GLY A 986 14.35 0.06 3.67
CA GLY A 986 14.94 -0.47 2.44
C GLY A 986 14.92 0.45 1.21
N THR A 987 14.47 1.72 1.33
CA THR A 987 14.42 2.67 0.21
C THR A 987 15.17 3.95 0.52
N ARG A 988 16.19 4.24 -0.30
CA ARG A 988 17.03 5.43 -0.24
C ARG A 988 16.71 6.39 -1.39
N ARG A 989 17.09 7.65 -1.23
CA ARG A 989 16.88 8.72 -2.21
C ARG A 989 18.15 9.55 -2.34
N ILE A 990 18.56 9.79 -3.57
CA ILE A 990 19.57 10.77 -3.94
C ILE A 990 18.88 11.93 -4.67
N GLU A 991 19.15 13.17 -4.26
CA GLU A 991 18.94 14.35 -5.08
C GLU A 991 20.28 14.83 -5.66
N ALA A 992 20.31 15.16 -6.95
CA ALA A 992 21.52 15.56 -7.67
C ALA A 992 21.26 16.61 -8.75
N VAL A 993 22.32 17.27 -9.20
CA VAL A 993 22.31 18.29 -10.26
C VAL A 993 23.42 18.04 -11.27
N ALA A 994 23.19 18.39 -12.53
CA ALA A 994 24.09 18.16 -13.65
C ALA A 994 24.28 19.41 -14.53
N GLY A 995 25.36 19.43 -15.31
CA GLY A 995 25.65 20.44 -16.33
C GLY A 995 25.53 21.88 -15.84
N THR A 996 24.79 22.70 -16.58
CA THR A 996 24.62 24.14 -16.28
C THR A 996 23.94 24.40 -14.94
N SER A 997 23.06 23.50 -14.48
CA SER A 997 22.38 23.60 -13.19
C SER A 997 23.32 23.29 -12.02
N CYS A 998 24.26 22.35 -12.20
CA CYS A 998 25.36 22.14 -11.27
C CYS A 998 26.30 23.36 -11.17
N ILE A 999 26.65 23.99 -12.30
CA ILE A 999 27.45 25.23 -12.31
C ILE A 999 26.73 26.38 -11.59
N LYS A 1000 25.41 26.54 -11.80
CA LYS A 1000 24.58 27.51 -11.07
C LYS A 1000 24.56 27.21 -9.55
N TRP A 1001 24.42 25.94 -9.17
CA TRP A 1001 24.46 25.51 -7.76
C TRP A 1001 25.81 25.84 -7.11
N HIS A 1002 26.93 25.45 -7.74
CA HIS A 1002 28.27 25.77 -7.23
C HIS A 1002 28.46 27.27 -7.03
N ARG A 1003 28.09 28.12 -8.00
CA ARG A 1003 28.21 29.58 -7.85
C ARG A 1003 27.44 30.11 -6.63
N LYS A 1004 26.22 29.61 -6.39
CA LYS A 1004 25.40 29.98 -5.22
C LYS A 1004 25.98 29.45 -3.90
N THR A 1005 26.61 28.28 -3.90
CA THR A 1005 27.25 27.69 -2.71
C THR A 1005 28.59 28.36 -2.38
N TYR A 1006 29.34 28.82 -3.38
CA TYR A 1006 30.61 29.53 -3.19
C TYR A 1006 30.46 31.03 -2.89
N SER A 1007 29.39 31.69 -3.36
CA SER A 1007 29.22 33.15 -3.19
C SER A 1007 29.26 33.70 -1.74
N PRO A 1008 28.77 33.02 -0.68
CA PRO A 1008 28.87 33.54 0.69
C PRO A 1008 30.25 33.30 1.35
N ILE A 1009 31.14 32.50 0.74
CA ILE A 1009 32.41 32.10 1.36
C ILE A 1009 33.37 33.30 1.57
N PRO A 1010 33.55 34.25 0.61
CA PRO A 1010 34.36 35.45 0.84
C PRO A 1010 33.90 36.31 2.02
N ASP A 1011 32.58 36.46 2.21
CA ASP A 1011 32.03 37.21 3.34
C ASP A 1011 32.23 36.46 4.66
N ALA A 1012 32.06 35.13 4.67
CA ALA A 1012 32.36 34.29 5.83
C ALA A 1012 33.85 34.32 6.22
N LEU A 1013 34.76 34.30 5.24
CA LEU A 1013 36.21 34.50 5.46
C LEU A 1013 36.48 35.86 6.12
N LYS A 1014 35.89 36.94 5.58
CA LYS A 1014 36.01 38.30 6.11
C LYS A 1014 35.49 38.43 7.55
N LEU A 1015 34.34 37.83 7.86
CA LEU A 1015 33.75 37.81 9.20
C LEU A 1015 34.60 37.02 10.21
N LEU A 1016 35.09 35.84 9.82
CA LEU A 1016 35.99 35.01 10.64
C LEU A 1016 37.43 35.54 10.70
N ARG A 1017 37.73 36.61 9.94
CA ARG A 1017 39.09 37.13 9.68
C ARG A 1017 40.05 36.01 9.24
N ALA A 1018 39.58 35.06 8.45
CA ALA A 1018 40.33 33.93 7.90
C ALA A 1018 40.94 34.30 6.54
N ASN A 1019 42.14 33.80 6.25
CA ASN A 1019 42.84 34.08 5.00
C ASN A 1019 42.49 33.02 3.95
N GLU A 1020 42.39 31.75 4.37
CA GLU A 1020 42.05 30.63 3.51
C GLU A 1020 40.83 29.86 4.03
N THR A 1021 40.13 29.17 3.13
CA THR A 1021 38.93 28.36 3.47
C THR A 1021 39.23 27.23 4.45
N LYS A 1022 40.44 26.64 4.39
CA LYS A 1022 40.92 25.64 5.35
C LYS A 1022 40.95 26.15 6.80
N ASP A 1023 41.18 27.45 7.00
CA ASP A 1023 41.28 28.05 8.33
C ASP A 1023 39.91 28.29 8.98
N MET A 1024 38.83 28.33 8.18
CA MET A 1024 37.49 28.75 8.62
C MET A 1024 36.99 27.89 9.78
N VAL A 1025 37.15 26.57 9.69
CA VAL A 1025 36.70 25.63 10.74
C VAL A 1025 37.47 25.89 12.03
N GLY A 1026 38.80 25.91 11.99
CA GLY A 1026 39.64 26.16 13.17
C GLY A 1026 39.47 27.55 13.79
N LYS A 1027 39.07 28.58 13.02
CA LYS A 1027 38.69 29.89 13.57
C LYS A 1027 37.28 29.89 14.17
N LEU A 1028 36.32 29.19 13.55
CA LEU A 1028 34.97 29.04 14.08
C LEU A 1028 34.96 28.22 15.38
N GLU A 1029 35.73 27.13 15.46
CA GLU A 1029 35.93 26.35 16.69
C GLU A 1029 36.53 27.18 17.82
N LYS A 1030 37.56 27.99 17.53
CA LYS A 1030 38.14 28.92 18.50
C LYS A 1030 37.14 29.99 18.96
N LEU A 1031 36.31 30.52 18.07
CA LEU A 1031 35.24 31.46 18.45
C LEU A 1031 34.18 30.79 19.33
N LEU A 1032 33.70 29.59 18.96
CA LEU A 1032 32.73 28.83 19.76
C LEU A 1032 33.29 28.44 21.13
N GLN A 1033 34.58 28.10 21.22
CA GLN A 1033 35.25 27.83 22.49
C GLN A 1033 35.39 29.09 23.35
N ASN A 1034 35.83 30.20 22.75
CA ASN A 1034 35.91 31.50 23.44
C ASN A 1034 34.53 31.94 23.97
N THR A 1035 33.45 31.75 23.22
CA THR A 1035 32.08 32.04 23.69
C THR A 1035 31.69 31.18 24.89
N LYS A 1036 32.01 29.87 24.88
CA LYS A 1036 31.76 28.97 26.02
C LYS A 1036 32.56 29.38 27.27
N ASP A 1037 33.83 29.78 27.10
CA ASP A 1037 34.69 30.13 28.22
C ASP A 1037 34.40 31.54 28.77
N LEU A 1038 33.96 32.47 27.91
CA LEU A 1038 33.37 33.75 28.32
C LEU A 1038 32.08 33.51 29.12
N GLN A 1039 31.18 32.63 28.66
CA GLN A 1039 29.95 32.30 29.39
C GLN A 1039 30.26 31.72 30.79
N LYS A 1040 31.16 30.73 30.90
CA LYS A 1040 31.62 30.21 32.21
C LYS A 1040 32.18 31.32 33.10
N ARG A 1041 32.94 32.26 32.53
CA ARG A 1041 33.54 33.36 33.28
C ARG A 1041 32.50 34.39 33.74
N ILE A 1042 31.47 34.66 32.94
CA ILE A 1042 30.29 35.42 33.37
C ILE A 1042 29.60 34.69 34.52
N ASP A 1043 29.26 33.40 34.36
CA ASP A 1043 28.57 32.61 35.39
C ASP A 1043 29.28 32.60 36.75
N PHE A 1044 30.60 32.46 36.74
CA PHE A 1044 31.49 32.52 37.92
C PHE A 1044 31.60 33.93 38.52
N MET A 1045 31.60 34.99 37.71
CA MET A 1045 31.57 36.37 38.21
C MET A 1045 30.19 36.71 38.82
N THR A 1046 29.09 36.27 38.20
CA THR A 1046 27.74 36.39 38.76
C THR A 1046 27.61 35.63 40.09
N GLU A 1047 28.20 34.44 40.21
CA GLU A 1047 28.25 33.68 41.46
C GLU A 1047 29.09 34.38 42.55
N LYS A 1048 30.26 34.94 42.19
CA LYS A 1048 31.06 35.75 43.12
C LYS A 1048 30.35 37.02 43.58
N LEU A 1049 29.69 37.75 42.68
CA LEU A 1049 28.88 38.92 43.01
C LEU A 1049 27.69 38.53 43.91
N ALA A 1050 27.01 37.42 43.61
CA ALA A 1050 25.94 36.89 44.46
C ALA A 1050 26.44 36.43 45.84
N SER A 1051 27.72 36.08 45.96
CA SER A 1051 28.38 35.66 47.22
C SER A 1051 28.88 36.84 48.08
N ALA A 1052 29.24 37.97 47.45
CA ALA A 1052 29.79 39.16 48.10
C ALA A 1052 28.81 39.74 49.14
N GLY A 1053 29.32 40.06 50.33
CA GLY A 1053 28.46 40.25 51.51
C GLY A 1053 27.82 41.63 51.67
N GLU A 1054 28.52 42.71 51.28
CA GLU A 1054 28.39 43.99 52.00
C GLU A 1054 28.02 45.21 51.12
N SER A 1055 27.95 45.04 49.79
CA SER A 1055 27.79 46.15 48.83
C SER A 1055 26.42 46.21 48.13
N VAL A 1056 25.39 45.59 48.71
CA VAL A 1056 23.98 45.70 48.30
C VAL A 1056 23.17 45.93 49.56
N ASN A 1057 22.21 46.86 49.51
CA ASN A 1057 21.59 47.51 50.68
C ASN A 1057 21.19 46.56 51.81
N LYS A 1058 21.29 47.04 53.06
CA LYS A 1058 20.80 46.33 54.25
C LYS A 1058 19.35 45.90 54.01
N PRO A 1059 19.00 44.61 54.20
CA PRO A 1059 17.64 44.16 53.95
C PRO A 1059 16.66 44.87 54.88
N ILE A 1060 15.47 45.16 54.35
CA ILE A 1060 14.36 45.65 55.16
C ILE A 1060 13.75 44.43 55.85
N GLU A 1061 13.81 44.41 57.18
CA GLU A 1061 13.36 43.29 57.99
C GLU A 1061 11.88 43.42 58.37
N SER A 1062 11.19 42.29 58.43
CA SER A 1062 9.77 42.16 58.78
C SER A 1062 9.50 40.77 59.38
N LYS A 1063 8.24 40.44 59.69
CA LYS A 1063 7.84 39.11 60.16
C LYS A 1063 6.57 38.62 59.47
N ILE A 1064 6.44 37.30 59.28
CA ILE A 1064 5.17 36.59 59.06
C ILE A 1064 5.08 35.50 60.13
N LYS A 1065 4.01 35.48 60.93
CA LYS A 1065 3.73 34.39 61.89
C LYS A 1065 4.99 34.02 62.71
N ASP A 1066 5.58 35.06 63.30
CA ASP A 1066 6.83 35.09 64.07
C ASP A 1066 8.16 34.75 63.34
N ILE A 1067 8.11 34.21 62.12
CA ILE A 1067 9.26 33.97 61.25
C ILE A 1067 9.82 35.31 60.73
N ASP A 1068 11.15 35.49 60.77
CA ASP A 1068 11.82 36.67 60.22
C ASP A 1068 11.81 36.66 58.68
N VAL A 1069 11.48 37.82 58.10
CA VAL A 1069 11.46 38.04 56.66
C VAL A 1069 12.45 39.15 56.31
N LYS A 1070 13.30 38.92 55.30
CA LYS A 1070 14.33 39.87 54.87
C LYS A 1070 14.11 40.23 53.41
N ILE A 1071 13.83 41.51 53.16
CA ILE A 1071 13.49 42.02 51.84
C ILE A 1071 14.72 42.72 51.26
N HIS A 1072 15.19 42.22 50.12
CA HIS A 1072 16.37 42.71 49.41
C HIS A 1072 15.93 43.39 48.11
N LEU A 1073 16.28 44.67 47.96
CA LEU A 1073 16.23 45.34 46.67
C LEU A 1073 17.47 44.92 45.85
N ILE A 1074 17.25 44.48 44.62
CA ILE A 1074 18.28 44.07 43.68
C ILE A 1074 18.25 45.06 42.51
N ASP A 1075 19.44 45.44 42.03
CA ASP A 1075 19.61 46.36 40.90
C ASP A 1075 18.91 45.84 39.63
N SER A 1076 18.30 46.74 38.86
CA SER A 1076 17.61 46.42 37.60
C SER A 1076 18.55 45.91 36.51
N ASP A 1077 19.83 46.22 36.59
CA ASP A 1077 20.84 45.75 35.63
C ASP A 1077 21.28 44.30 35.88
N LEU A 1078 20.82 43.68 36.98
CA LEU A 1078 21.07 42.29 37.33
C LEU A 1078 19.90 41.38 36.93
N ASP A 1079 20.19 40.14 36.54
CA ASP A 1079 19.22 39.24 35.93
C ASP A 1079 18.55 38.25 36.92
N ALA A 1080 17.62 37.44 36.40
CA ALA A 1080 16.98 36.39 37.17
C ALA A 1080 17.96 35.28 37.62
N SER A 1081 19.04 35.02 36.87
CA SER A 1081 20.10 34.08 37.28
C SER A 1081 20.84 34.59 38.52
N PHE A 1082 21.21 35.87 38.56
CA PHE A 1082 21.76 36.51 39.75
C PHE A 1082 20.80 36.39 40.94
N MET A 1083 19.51 36.71 40.77
CA MET A 1083 18.54 36.60 41.86
C MET A 1083 18.41 35.17 42.40
N GLN A 1084 18.35 34.16 41.52
CA GLN A 1084 18.29 32.74 41.95
C GLN A 1084 19.59 32.30 42.66
N LYS A 1085 20.77 32.70 42.16
CA LYS A 1085 22.06 32.44 42.83
C LYS A 1085 22.12 33.12 44.21
N ARG A 1086 21.78 34.41 44.29
CA ARG A 1086 21.77 35.19 45.55
C ARG A 1086 20.78 34.63 46.57
N ALA A 1087 19.58 34.24 46.14
CA ALA A 1087 18.57 33.66 47.02
C ALA A 1087 18.98 32.29 47.60
N ASN A 1088 19.65 31.45 46.80
CA ASN A 1088 20.21 30.18 47.28
C ASN A 1088 21.34 30.40 48.31
N ILE A 1089 22.18 31.43 48.14
CA ILE A 1089 23.23 31.78 49.10
C ILE A 1089 22.62 32.36 50.39
N LEU A 1090 21.58 33.19 50.29
CA LEU A 1090 20.89 33.79 51.44
C LEU A 1090 20.18 32.72 52.29
N LYS A 1091 19.42 31.79 51.69
CA LYS A 1091 18.75 30.70 52.44
C LYS A 1091 19.73 29.73 53.11
N GLN A 1092 20.99 29.67 52.67
CA GLN A 1092 22.06 28.89 53.32
C GLN A 1092 22.74 29.66 54.45
N LYS A 1093 22.99 30.98 54.29
CA LYS A 1093 23.63 31.82 55.31
C LYS A 1093 22.69 32.19 56.46
N GLN A 1094 21.38 32.27 56.20
CA GLN A 1094 20.34 32.62 57.17
C GLN A 1094 19.11 31.71 56.94
N PRO A 1095 19.16 30.44 57.38
CA PRO A 1095 18.12 29.43 57.11
C PRO A 1095 16.81 29.69 57.86
N GLU A 1096 16.88 30.36 59.01
CA GLU A 1096 15.74 30.74 59.86
C GLU A 1096 14.87 31.88 59.28
N SER A 1097 15.26 32.43 58.12
CA SER A 1097 14.60 33.60 57.52
C SER A 1097 14.02 33.31 56.13
N VAL A 1098 12.88 33.93 55.84
CA VAL A 1098 12.34 34.01 54.47
C VAL A 1098 12.98 35.19 53.75
N HIS A 1099 13.66 34.92 52.64
CA HIS A 1099 14.31 35.95 51.82
C HIS A 1099 13.42 36.32 50.64
N VAL A 1100 13.16 37.61 50.46
CA VAL A 1100 12.38 38.13 49.33
C VAL A 1100 13.22 39.12 48.54
N LEU A 1101 13.54 38.78 47.30
CA LEU A 1101 14.34 39.57 46.39
C LEU A 1101 13.40 40.29 45.41
N LEU A 1102 13.62 41.59 45.22
CA LEU A 1102 12.80 42.46 44.38
C LEU A 1102 13.68 43.16 43.35
N ASN A 1103 13.29 43.08 42.07
CA ASN A 1103 13.98 43.70 40.94
C ASN A 1103 12.93 44.23 39.96
N GLY A 1104 12.63 45.53 40.05
CA GLY A 1104 11.57 46.16 39.26
C GLY A 1104 10.22 45.47 39.48
N ASN A 1105 9.65 44.89 38.42
CA ASN A 1105 8.42 44.10 38.53
C ASN A 1105 8.65 42.66 39.05
N THR A 1106 9.88 42.16 39.08
CA THR A 1106 10.15 40.75 39.44
C THR A 1106 10.28 40.58 40.95
N ILE A 1107 9.53 39.63 41.50
CA ILE A 1107 9.64 39.18 42.89
C ILE A 1107 10.06 37.71 42.95
N LEU A 1108 11.04 37.39 43.80
CA LEU A 1108 11.46 36.02 44.09
C LEU A 1108 11.47 35.80 45.60
N VAL A 1109 10.75 34.77 46.06
CA VAL A 1109 10.71 34.34 47.46
C VAL A 1109 11.51 33.05 47.62
N SER A 1110 12.35 32.97 48.65
CA SER A 1110 13.20 31.81 48.94
C SER A 1110 13.30 31.57 50.44
N LEU A 1111 13.18 30.30 50.87
CA LEU A 1111 13.35 29.88 52.25
C LEU A 1111 14.02 28.50 52.33
N ASN A 1112 14.53 28.13 53.50
CA ASN A 1112 15.02 26.77 53.74
C ASN A 1112 13.88 25.87 54.25
N GLY A 1113 13.56 24.79 53.52
CA GLY A 1113 12.48 23.87 53.88
C GLY A 1113 12.83 22.89 55.01
N SER A 1114 14.09 22.80 55.44
CA SER A 1114 14.48 21.99 56.59
C SER A 1114 14.10 22.63 57.92
N GLU A 1115 14.15 23.95 58.04
CA GLU A 1115 13.81 24.68 59.28
C GLU A 1115 12.39 25.27 59.20
N ILE A 1116 12.09 26.04 58.15
CA ILE A 1116 10.77 26.68 57.97
C ILE A 1116 9.78 25.67 57.37
N LYS A 1117 9.19 24.84 58.24
CA LYS A 1117 8.18 23.81 57.89
C LYS A 1117 6.74 24.32 57.89
N THR A 1118 6.49 25.49 58.48
CA THR A 1118 5.16 26.08 58.70
C THR A 1118 4.63 26.84 57.48
N GLU A 1119 5.49 27.26 56.56
CA GLU A 1119 5.15 27.99 55.34
C GLU A 1119 5.95 27.46 54.13
N THR A 1120 5.60 27.91 52.93
CA THR A 1120 6.37 27.62 51.71
C THR A 1120 6.55 28.89 50.88
N ALA A 1121 7.63 28.98 50.09
CA ALA A 1121 7.89 30.15 49.26
C ALA A 1121 6.72 30.47 48.30
N ASN A 1122 6.10 29.43 47.72
CA ASN A 1122 4.89 29.57 46.89
C ASN A 1122 3.64 29.99 47.69
N SER A 1123 3.54 29.63 48.98
CA SER A 1123 2.49 30.14 49.87
C SER A 1123 2.70 31.62 50.17
N VAL A 1124 3.88 32.01 50.66
CA VAL A 1124 4.24 33.41 50.98
C VAL A 1124 4.10 34.31 49.75
N LEU A 1125 4.59 33.89 48.58
CA LEU A 1125 4.42 34.63 47.33
C LEU A 1125 2.93 34.83 46.98
N ARG A 1126 2.10 33.78 47.11
CA ARG A 1126 0.65 33.89 46.84
C ARG A 1126 -0.09 34.73 47.87
N GLN A 1127 0.38 34.79 49.11
CA GLN A 1127 -0.16 35.68 50.14
C GLN A 1127 0.13 37.15 49.78
N LEU A 1128 1.37 37.48 49.40
CA LEU A 1128 1.77 38.82 48.92
C LEU A 1128 0.99 39.25 47.67
N LEU A 1129 0.91 38.39 46.65
CA LEU A 1129 0.25 38.70 45.38
C LEU A 1129 -1.29 38.83 45.47
N LYS A 1130 -1.92 38.48 46.61
CA LYS A 1130 -3.34 38.83 46.87
C LYS A 1130 -3.52 40.31 47.20
N HIS A 1131 -2.54 40.92 47.85
CA HIS A 1131 -2.60 42.31 48.31
C HIS A 1131 -1.88 43.28 47.36
N ILE A 1132 -0.94 42.76 46.55
CA ILE A 1132 -0.21 43.51 45.53
C ILE A 1132 -0.53 42.88 44.18
N LYS A 1133 -1.21 43.64 43.30
CA LYS A 1133 -1.66 43.14 41.99
C LYS A 1133 -0.47 42.52 41.23
N GLY A 1134 -0.59 41.25 40.84
CA GLY A 1134 0.47 40.51 40.16
C GLY A 1134 0.14 39.02 40.02
N GLY A 1135 1.07 38.25 39.48
CA GLY A 1135 0.91 36.80 39.25
C GLY A 1135 2.23 36.05 39.34
N GLY A 1136 2.20 34.81 39.83
CA GLY A 1136 3.42 34.02 40.05
C GLY A 1136 3.17 32.68 40.74
N GLY A 1137 4.25 31.94 40.95
CA GLY A 1137 4.24 30.65 41.65
C GLY A 1137 5.60 29.96 41.67
N GLY A 1138 5.66 28.76 42.25
CA GLY A 1138 6.86 27.94 42.23
C GLY A 1138 6.82 26.76 43.18
N GLN A 1139 7.99 26.32 43.61
CA GLN A 1139 8.20 25.16 44.46
C GLN A 1139 8.12 25.52 45.95
N LYS A 1140 8.27 24.51 46.82
CA LYS A 1140 8.19 24.68 48.28
C LYS A 1140 9.23 25.66 48.84
N GLU A 1141 10.47 25.59 48.36
CA GLU A 1141 11.58 26.42 48.85
C GLU A 1141 11.83 27.70 48.07
N MET A 1142 11.41 27.77 46.80
CA MET A 1142 11.66 28.94 45.95
C MET A 1142 10.50 29.14 44.96
N ALA A 1143 10.01 30.38 44.88
CA ALA A 1143 8.91 30.78 44.00
C ALA A 1143 9.14 32.17 43.41
N GLN A 1144 8.66 32.41 42.19
CA GLN A 1144 8.90 33.64 41.45
C GLN A 1144 7.60 34.19 40.86
N GLY A 1145 7.47 35.52 40.80
CA GLY A 1145 6.31 36.21 40.27
C GLY A 1145 6.63 37.57 39.69
N HIS A 1146 5.59 38.18 39.13
CA HIS A 1146 5.61 39.49 38.49
C HIS A 1146 4.55 40.38 39.14
N LEU A 1147 4.97 41.56 39.60
CA LEU A 1147 4.16 42.63 40.15
C LEU A 1147 3.65 43.51 38.99
N ALA A 1148 2.43 44.02 39.07
CA ALA A 1148 1.86 44.90 38.05
C ALA A 1148 2.49 46.30 38.03
N GLU A 1149 3.10 46.72 39.15
CA GLU A 1149 3.89 47.93 39.26
C GLU A 1149 5.33 47.58 39.68
N PRO A 1150 6.34 48.31 39.18
CA PRO A 1150 7.72 48.13 39.62
C PRO A 1150 7.92 48.61 41.07
N VAL A 1151 8.75 47.88 41.79
CA VAL A 1151 9.43 48.32 43.02
C VAL A 1151 10.84 48.73 42.64
N LYS A 1152 11.19 50.02 42.79
CA LYS A 1152 12.51 50.56 42.41
C LYS A 1152 13.27 51.20 43.57
N SER A 1153 12.61 51.39 44.71
CA SER A 1153 13.17 52.08 45.87
C SER A 1153 12.79 51.39 47.18
N GLU A 1154 13.54 51.67 48.24
CA GLU A 1154 13.16 51.27 49.60
C GLU A 1154 11.83 51.89 50.04
N GLN A 1155 11.48 53.08 49.52
CA GLN A 1155 10.19 53.73 49.76
C GLN A 1155 9.02 52.94 49.13
N ASP A 1156 9.20 52.34 47.95
CA ASP A 1156 8.23 51.41 47.36
C ASP A 1156 8.07 50.15 48.24
N ILE A 1157 9.16 49.64 48.83
CA ILE A 1157 9.09 48.48 49.74
C ILE A 1157 8.29 48.85 50.99
N VAL A 1158 8.56 50.00 51.61
CA VAL A 1158 7.86 50.45 52.82
C VAL A 1158 6.39 50.78 52.56
N SER A 1159 6.05 51.33 51.38
CA SER A 1159 4.68 51.76 51.05
C SER A 1159 3.79 50.69 50.38
N LYS A 1160 4.38 49.76 49.62
CA LYS A 1160 3.63 48.74 48.85
C LYS A 1160 3.82 47.32 49.40
N ILE A 1161 5.03 46.96 49.80
CA ILE A 1161 5.41 45.59 50.16
C ILE A 1161 5.17 45.29 51.65
N LEU A 1162 5.68 46.12 52.58
CA LEU A 1162 5.46 45.94 54.02
C LEU A 1162 3.97 45.92 54.44
N PRO A 1163 3.07 46.75 53.86
CA PRO A 1163 1.65 46.70 54.21
C PRO A 1163 0.91 45.47 53.68
N ALA A 1164 1.51 44.70 52.76
CA ALA A 1164 1.02 43.38 52.37
C ALA A 1164 1.45 42.33 53.42
N PHE A 1165 2.73 42.32 53.82
CA PHE A 1165 3.22 41.44 54.89
C PHE A 1165 2.41 41.60 56.19
N LYS A 1166 2.14 42.84 56.62
CA LYS A 1166 1.29 43.17 57.79
C LYS A 1166 -0.21 42.82 57.64
N LYS A 1167 -0.61 42.20 56.53
CA LYS A 1167 -1.96 41.63 56.31
C LYS A 1167 -1.92 40.11 56.10
N CYS A 1168 -0.73 39.51 56.16
CA CYS A 1168 -0.48 38.07 56.10
C CYS A 1168 -0.04 37.49 57.46
N THR A 1169 0.40 38.37 58.37
CA THR A 1169 0.32 38.21 59.84
C THR A 1169 -1.13 38.30 60.30
#